data_AF-A0A5C3KAQ3-F1
#
_entry.id   AF-A0A5C3KAQ3-F1
#
_cell.length_a   1.000
_cell.length_b   1.000
_cell.length_c   1.000
_cell.angle_alpha   90.00
_cell.angle_beta   90.00
_cell.angle_gamma   90.00
#
_symmetry.space_group_name_H-M   'P 1'
#
loop_
_entity.id
_entity.type
_entity.pdbx_description
1 polymer ?
#
loop_
_entity_poly.entity_id
_entity_poly.type
_entity_poly.pdbx_seq_one_letter_code
_entity_poly.pdbx_strand_id
1 'polypeptide(L)'
;MATSHPGNFIYADGHRFYSPNCKRVVKIPAAIKQDGSELSPFQQGVRWENLRVPCRWSRAYGWTSFIPIDRHFGFKPFDTVAYPPPLEIEDGLYYHNRHTVDSWTQLDAAVHKMASILFAKYDPPAVFPYSIRGWKFQDKFKSRAKGRALSFAARDWFLVWAGLLSFMIAHAEEKCNEFQRFTKEYNRDDPSTMSSIKEWQEVLNPDSFPNNSVLKDLADSLPSSPICSFSLSTCRCGIFLDLERKEDYQPSVTWFMDRGVPVWFPWNSDTPHILQKLNMAYLVPPPEVLQQQSQNIAIRPPIMVPAALLHPLPHRSEQDLSNPHRRRHLERQEAAAKRRVQIAEIISKADASAEKARSRFSEKDRVTALNRAKHPPRTSAPVHVYEPDNDDESKLKLNVALAAEREDVLGDFSTNQSRYFPELNRWICCADLAPNEAGPNDLDEDDDFEGCVVVYEPEGSGPVAVNPHQVFPRAARYNPEEAISLPDFSDDFLDDQGVTRLEQLILLDMRLFYGFIAPIPYPTEKPTSSRTDQEKKNFLRWLGHNQNSPAMARFFQSGITDSMYKFYKLCLTTTGDVHPPAETWDIMDTTIRLPENLGLLQRLTVLPRPVATLGSATQAKGGDRPHFWFILEFGNSHPWSLVLMTAADVVTVCRISPSVGSKHANPISPDDIISFLVQRGIPFHTFQSSDIPPRHIAYQPTPSQLPRKPAGYQFTRDDYLQYQHTRDLMLSNPRMRAALLRGGIVWRLAYSAVSVSDVLDGPTGVPGLIVRDLNKNEDYQDDALTALEEDLIVGLYVCSTGRGNPPALKSWWPLADLFDKGENPGRWTHHQEAWYRDRLEAIMEGKAQLYSVRDWRSKLRGRQDTNRIQQHQEQSSEAFLQIQVQRNLGF
;
A
#
# COMPACT_ATOMS: atom_id res chain seq x y z
N MET A 1 -19.16 10.32 -0.46
CA MET A 1 -19.22 11.76 -0.11
C MET A 1 -17.90 12.35 -0.58
N ALA A 2 -17.94 13.26 -1.56
CA ALA A 2 -16.73 13.82 -2.17
C ALA A 2 -16.10 14.87 -1.25
N THR A 3 -14.87 14.62 -0.80
CA THR A 3 -14.06 15.58 -0.05
C THR A 3 -13.73 16.77 -0.96
N SER A 4 -14.28 17.94 -0.63
CA SER A 4 -14.09 19.18 -1.40
C SER A 4 -12.62 19.61 -1.36
N HIS A 5 -11.86 19.21 -2.38
CA HIS A 5 -10.54 19.80 -2.62
C HIS A 5 -10.74 21.19 -3.22
N PRO A 6 -10.05 22.23 -2.74
CA PRO A 6 -10.13 23.55 -3.37
C PRO A 6 -9.45 23.43 -4.75
N GLY A 7 -10.26 23.43 -5.80
CA GLY A 7 -9.84 23.36 -7.21
C GLY A 7 -8.95 24.54 -7.63
N ASN A 8 -8.40 24.50 -8.84
CA ASN A 8 -7.52 25.55 -9.36
C ASN A 8 -7.97 26.05 -10.74
N PHE A 9 -7.60 27.29 -11.05
CA PHE A 9 -7.79 27.89 -12.36
C PHE A 9 -6.48 27.99 -13.13
N ILE A 10 -6.57 27.83 -14.45
CA ILE A 10 -5.47 28.09 -15.38
C ILE A 10 -5.92 29.06 -16.47
N TYR A 11 -4.97 29.86 -16.95
CA TYR A 11 -5.18 30.89 -17.96
C TYR A 11 -4.24 30.63 -19.13
N ALA A 12 -4.78 30.58 -20.36
CA ALA A 12 -3.98 30.67 -21.57
C ALA A 12 -4.80 31.28 -22.70
N ASP A 13 -4.15 32.08 -23.55
CA ASP A 13 -4.73 32.68 -24.76
C ASP A 13 -6.05 33.44 -24.53
N GLY A 14 -6.19 34.09 -23.37
CA GLY A 14 -7.40 34.84 -23.01
C GLY A 14 -8.57 33.98 -22.52
N HIS A 15 -8.41 32.66 -22.49
CA HIS A 15 -9.42 31.71 -22.01
C HIS A 15 -9.08 31.19 -20.61
N ARG A 16 -10.12 31.08 -19.79
CA ARG A 16 -10.03 30.59 -18.41
C ARG A 16 -10.55 29.16 -18.35
N PHE A 17 -9.83 28.29 -17.66
CA PHE A 17 -10.25 26.91 -17.38
C PHE A 17 -10.21 26.65 -15.88
N TYR A 18 -11.16 25.87 -15.40
CA TYR A 18 -11.26 25.45 -14.00
C TYR A 18 -11.05 23.94 -13.90
N SER A 19 -10.33 23.51 -12.86
CA SER A 19 -10.21 22.11 -12.47
C SER A 19 -10.69 21.91 -11.03
N PRO A 20 -11.73 21.08 -10.81
CA PRO A 20 -12.23 20.79 -9.47
C PRO A 20 -11.35 19.81 -8.69
N ASN A 21 -10.52 19.00 -9.36
CA ASN A 21 -9.75 17.92 -8.75
C ASN A 21 -8.23 17.99 -9.00
N CYS A 22 -7.72 19.10 -9.55
CA CYS A 22 -6.30 19.25 -9.83
C CYS A 22 -5.80 20.66 -9.56
N LYS A 23 -4.64 20.75 -8.90
CA LYS A 23 -3.92 22.01 -8.67
C LYS A 23 -2.74 22.22 -9.63
N ARG A 24 -2.37 21.20 -10.40
CA ARG A 24 -1.21 21.23 -11.29
C ARG A 24 -1.41 22.27 -12.39
N VAL A 25 -0.41 23.12 -12.59
CA VAL A 25 -0.36 23.99 -13.76
C VAL A 25 0.09 23.18 -14.96
N VAL A 26 -0.74 23.17 -16.00
CA VAL A 26 -0.53 22.37 -17.22
C VAL A 26 -0.57 23.25 -18.46
N LYS A 27 0.12 22.83 -19.52
CA LYS A 27 -0.02 23.46 -20.84
C LYS A 27 -1.36 23.05 -21.45
N ILE A 28 -2.05 24.00 -22.07
CA ILE A 28 -3.32 23.71 -22.75
C ILE A 28 -3.04 22.97 -24.06
N PRO A 29 -3.71 21.84 -24.32
CA PRO A 29 -3.52 21.10 -25.57
C PRO A 29 -4.04 21.90 -26.77
N ALA A 30 -3.36 21.76 -27.92
CA ALA A 30 -3.76 22.38 -29.17
C ALA A 30 -5.23 22.04 -29.50
N ALA A 31 -5.94 22.98 -30.12
CA ALA A 31 -7.31 22.73 -30.57
C ALA A 31 -7.35 21.60 -31.60
N ILE A 32 -8.41 20.79 -31.56
CA ILE A 32 -8.68 19.79 -32.59
C ILE A 32 -8.91 20.55 -33.91
N LYS A 33 -8.29 20.07 -35.00
CA LYS A 33 -8.37 20.74 -36.30
C LYS A 33 -9.82 20.81 -36.78
N GLN A 34 -10.17 21.90 -37.47
CA GLN A 34 -11.54 22.14 -37.97
C GLN A 34 -12.02 21.10 -39.00
N ASP A 35 -11.11 20.35 -39.62
CA ASP A 35 -11.42 19.27 -40.56
C ASP A 35 -11.78 17.94 -39.87
N GLY A 36 -11.77 17.89 -38.53
CA GLY A 36 -12.04 16.68 -37.75
C GLY A 36 -10.93 15.63 -37.85
N SER A 37 -9.80 15.93 -38.50
CA SER A 37 -8.68 15.00 -38.61
C SER A 37 -7.87 14.97 -37.30
N GLU A 38 -8.05 13.91 -36.53
CA GLU A 38 -7.24 13.64 -35.35
C GLU A 38 -5.89 13.07 -35.79
N LEU A 39 -4.81 13.82 -35.58
CA LEU A 39 -3.46 13.28 -35.73
C LEU A 39 -3.21 12.26 -34.62
N SER A 40 -2.84 11.03 -34.99
CA SER A 40 -2.44 10.02 -34.03
C SER A 40 -1.33 10.57 -33.12
N PRO A 41 -1.50 10.52 -31.78
CA PRO A 41 -0.45 10.90 -30.85
C PRO A 41 0.72 9.90 -30.88
N PHE A 42 0.53 8.70 -31.45
CA PHE A 42 1.53 7.64 -31.50
C PHE A 42 2.38 7.70 -32.79
N GLN A 43 2.90 8.88 -33.11
CA GLN A 43 3.78 9.06 -34.27
C GLN A 43 5.16 8.43 -34.04
N GLN A 44 5.88 8.14 -35.12
CA GLN A 44 7.22 7.57 -35.03
C GLN A 44 8.16 8.51 -34.25
N GLY A 45 8.82 7.99 -33.22
CA GLY A 45 9.74 8.75 -32.37
C GLY A 45 9.09 9.40 -31.15
N VAL A 46 7.76 9.35 -31.01
CA VAL A 46 7.06 9.76 -29.78
C VAL A 46 7.42 8.79 -28.65
N ARG A 47 7.79 9.33 -27.50
CA ARG A 47 8.06 8.57 -26.27
C ARG A 47 6.97 8.80 -25.23
N TRP A 48 6.95 7.96 -24.21
CA TRP A 48 6.02 8.11 -23.09
C TRP A 48 6.09 9.50 -22.46
N GLU A 49 7.27 10.12 -22.37
CA GLU A 49 7.44 11.48 -21.82
C GLU A 49 6.64 12.53 -22.58
N ASN A 50 6.49 12.36 -23.89
CA ASN A 50 5.71 13.28 -24.73
C ASN A 50 4.20 13.14 -24.50
N LEU A 51 3.75 12.00 -23.94
CA LEU A 51 2.36 11.69 -23.68
C LEU A 51 1.92 12.07 -22.25
N ARG A 52 2.82 12.61 -21.41
CA ARG A 52 2.54 13.02 -20.02
C ARG A 52 1.76 14.32 -19.87
N VAL A 53 1.25 14.86 -20.98
CA VAL A 53 0.47 16.09 -21.03
C VAL A 53 -1.02 15.76 -21.07
N PRO A 54 -1.90 16.58 -20.47
CA PRO A 54 -3.33 16.40 -20.65
C PRO A 54 -3.71 16.42 -22.13
N CYS A 55 -4.82 15.77 -22.50
CA CYS A 55 -5.37 15.82 -23.86
C CYS A 55 -6.73 16.52 -23.87
N ARG A 56 -7.23 16.89 -25.06
CA ARG A 56 -8.66 17.22 -25.23
C ARG A 56 -9.42 15.92 -25.46
N TRP A 57 -10.68 15.87 -25.04
CA TRP A 57 -11.53 14.73 -25.40
C TRP A 57 -11.60 14.57 -26.91
N SER A 58 -11.49 13.31 -27.34
CA SER A 58 -11.65 12.87 -28.71
C SER A 58 -12.06 11.41 -28.70
N ARG A 59 -12.80 10.96 -29.71
CA ARG A 59 -13.29 9.57 -29.75
C ARG A 59 -12.14 8.56 -29.87
N ALA A 60 -11.06 8.90 -30.57
CA ALA A 60 -9.96 7.96 -30.80
C ALA A 60 -8.93 7.95 -29.66
N TYR A 61 -8.65 9.12 -29.06
CA TYR A 61 -7.49 9.32 -28.20
C TYR A 61 -7.80 9.95 -26.84
N GLY A 62 -9.07 10.21 -26.51
CA GLY A 62 -9.47 10.69 -25.20
C GLY A 62 -8.99 9.79 -24.05
N TRP A 63 -8.84 8.48 -24.31
CA TRP A 63 -8.30 7.51 -23.35
C TRP A 63 -6.87 7.83 -22.88
N THR A 64 -6.08 8.59 -23.65
CA THR A 64 -4.71 8.98 -23.27
C THR A 64 -4.68 9.78 -21.97
N SER A 65 -5.79 10.38 -21.55
CA SER A 65 -5.94 11.01 -20.23
C SER A 65 -5.68 10.06 -19.07
N PHE A 66 -5.82 8.75 -19.27
CA PHE A 66 -5.59 7.70 -18.27
C PHE A 66 -4.12 7.29 -18.12
N ILE A 67 -3.23 7.72 -19.03
CA ILE A 67 -1.81 7.36 -18.97
C ILE A 67 -1.20 7.85 -17.64
N PRO A 68 -0.54 6.97 -16.87
CA PRO A 68 0.16 7.35 -15.65
C PRO A 68 1.34 8.29 -15.95
N ILE A 69 1.53 9.26 -15.06
CA ILE A 69 2.60 10.26 -15.14
C ILE A 69 3.86 9.78 -14.44
N ASP A 70 3.72 8.84 -13.52
CA ASP A 70 4.81 8.30 -12.72
C ASP A 70 5.19 6.89 -13.19
N ARG A 71 6.47 6.57 -13.06
CA ARG A 71 7.03 5.26 -13.43
C ARG A 71 6.83 4.24 -12.33
N HIS A 72 5.58 3.95 -12.02
CA HIS A 72 5.24 2.95 -11.02
C HIS A 72 5.07 1.58 -11.68
N PHE A 73 6.09 0.72 -11.56
CA PHE A 73 6.09 -0.65 -12.08
C PHE A 73 5.99 -1.71 -10.97
N GLY A 74 5.79 -1.31 -9.71
CA GLY A 74 5.86 -2.22 -8.55
C GLY A 74 4.69 -3.21 -8.41
N PHE A 75 3.87 -3.39 -9.44
CA PHE A 75 2.71 -4.28 -9.43
C PHE A 75 2.85 -5.34 -10.51
N LYS A 76 2.41 -6.56 -10.21
CA LYS A 76 2.43 -7.65 -11.19
C LYS A 76 1.50 -7.38 -12.36
N PRO A 77 1.86 -7.83 -13.57
CA PRO A 77 3.14 -8.42 -13.99
C PRO A 77 4.15 -7.36 -14.49
N PHE A 78 3.91 -6.06 -14.27
CA PHE A 78 4.79 -4.98 -14.76
C PHE A 78 6.06 -4.82 -13.92
N ASP A 79 6.12 -5.46 -12.76
CA ASP A 79 7.32 -5.62 -11.93
C ASP A 79 8.48 -6.23 -12.72
N THR A 80 8.18 -7.18 -13.61
CA THR A 80 9.16 -7.84 -14.50
C THR A 80 9.87 -6.89 -15.47
N VAL A 81 9.28 -5.74 -15.77
CA VAL A 81 9.87 -4.74 -16.68
C VAL A 81 10.47 -3.54 -15.94
N ALA A 82 10.28 -3.43 -14.62
CA ALA A 82 10.67 -2.25 -13.84
C ALA A 82 12.13 -1.83 -14.05
N TYR A 83 13.03 -2.82 -14.09
CA TYR A 83 14.46 -2.64 -14.28
C TYR A 83 14.93 -3.45 -15.50
N PRO A 84 15.10 -2.80 -16.67
CA PRO A 84 15.63 -3.48 -17.85
C PRO A 84 17.02 -4.05 -17.53
N PRO A 85 17.27 -5.35 -17.75
CA PRO A 85 18.56 -5.98 -17.46
C PRO A 85 19.71 -5.32 -18.24
N PRO A 86 20.96 -5.46 -17.76
CA PRO A 86 22.13 -5.08 -18.55
C PRO A 86 22.17 -5.82 -19.89
N LEU A 87 22.63 -5.14 -20.93
CA LEU A 87 22.85 -5.75 -22.24
C LEU A 87 24.12 -6.62 -22.21
N GLU A 88 24.01 -7.83 -22.74
CA GLU A 88 25.12 -8.74 -23.02
C GLU A 88 25.80 -8.36 -24.35
N ILE A 89 27.03 -8.84 -24.57
CA ILE A 89 27.85 -8.54 -25.75
C ILE A 89 28.26 -9.85 -26.42
N GLU A 90 28.00 -9.97 -27.72
CA GLU A 90 28.42 -11.09 -28.57
C GLU A 90 28.78 -10.52 -29.95
N ASP A 91 29.97 -10.84 -30.45
CA ASP A 91 30.49 -10.36 -31.75
C ASP A 91 30.42 -8.83 -31.95
N GLY A 92 30.68 -8.07 -30.87
CA GLY A 92 30.62 -6.61 -30.89
C GLY A 92 29.20 -6.01 -31.01
N LEU A 93 28.17 -6.84 -30.83
CA LEU A 93 26.77 -6.41 -30.77
C LEU A 93 26.21 -6.60 -29.36
N TYR A 94 25.43 -5.63 -28.91
CA TYR A 94 24.77 -5.60 -27.61
C TYR A 94 23.34 -6.15 -27.70
N TYR A 95 22.89 -6.99 -26.78
CA TYR A 95 21.53 -7.57 -26.81
C TYR A 95 21.04 -8.01 -25.41
N HIS A 96 19.74 -8.26 -25.28
CA HIS A 96 19.16 -8.86 -24.07
C HIS A 96 19.18 -10.38 -24.15
N ASN A 97 19.42 -11.06 -23.03
CA ASN A 97 19.33 -12.51 -23.00
C ASN A 97 17.93 -13.01 -23.38
N ARG A 98 17.89 -14.26 -23.84
CA ARG A 98 16.67 -14.90 -24.35
C ARG A 98 15.53 -14.89 -23.33
N HIS A 99 15.84 -15.12 -22.05
CA HIS A 99 14.85 -15.10 -20.98
C HIS A 99 14.13 -13.74 -20.86
N THR A 100 14.87 -12.65 -20.89
CA THR A 100 14.34 -11.28 -20.82
C THR A 100 13.50 -10.97 -22.04
N VAL A 101 14.00 -11.29 -23.24
CA VAL A 101 13.27 -11.08 -24.49
C VAL A 101 11.97 -11.87 -24.49
N ASP A 102 12.00 -13.15 -24.15
CA ASP A 102 10.82 -14.02 -24.11
C ASP A 102 9.79 -13.53 -23.09
N SER A 103 10.24 -13.13 -21.89
CA SER A 103 9.37 -12.58 -20.83
C SER A 103 8.63 -11.32 -21.27
N TRP A 104 9.33 -10.32 -21.79
CA TRP A 104 8.73 -9.06 -22.26
C TRP A 104 7.84 -9.26 -23.48
N THR A 105 8.22 -10.20 -24.36
CA THR A 105 7.47 -10.61 -25.55
C THR A 105 6.14 -11.27 -25.21
N GLN A 106 6.11 -12.09 -24.16
CA GLN A 106 4.88 -12.68 -23.62
C GLN A 106 3.99 -11.63 -22.96
N LEU A 107 4.58 -10.70 -22.20
CA LEU A 107 3.84 -9.62 -21.55
C LEU A 107 3.18 -8.66 -22.56
N ASP A 108 3.91 -8.24 -23.60
CA ASP A 108 3.37 -7.45 -24.71
C ASP A 108 2.18 -8.15 -25.38
N ALA A 109 2.31 -9.46 -25.64
CA ALA A 109 1.23 -10.25 -26.22
C ALA A 109 0.01 -10.36 -25.28
N ALA A 110 0.23 -10.52 -23.97
CA ALA A 110 -0.85 -10.61 -22.98
C ALA A 110 -1.64 -9.30 -22.87
N VAL A 111 -0.94 -8.17 -22.73
CA VAL A 111 -1.54 -6.83 -22.65
C VAL A 111 -2.35 -6.50 -23.90
N HIS A 112 -1.79 -6.77 -25.09
CA HIS A 112 -2.52 -6.58 -26.35
C HIS A 112 -3.76 -7.49 -26.41
N LYS A 113 -3.64 -8.76 -26.02
CA LYS A 113 -4.75 -9.72 -26.09
C LYS A 113 -5.91 -9.29 -25.18
N MET A 114 -5.63 -8.83 -23.97
CA MET A 114 -6.66 -8.31 -23.05
C MET A 114 -7.35 -7.08 -23.61
N ALA A 115 -6.60 -6.13 -24.15
CA ALA A 115 -7.17 -4.95 -24.81
C ALA A 115 -8.10 -5.36 -25.97
N SER A 116 -7.70 -6.32 -26.80
CA SER A 116 -8.55 -6.84 -27.88
C SER A 116 -9.82 -7.52 -27.37
N ILE A 117 -9.75 -8.28 -26.27
CA ILE A 117 -10.92 -8.94 -25.67
C ILE A 117 -11.91 -7.90 -25.13
N LEU A 118 -11.42 -6.93 -24.35
CA LEU A 118 -12.24 -5.85 -23.82
C LEU A 118 -12.86 -5.03 -24.96
N PHE A 119 -12.09 -4.73 -26.00
CA PHE A 119 -12.57 -4.01 -27.17
C PHE A 119 -13.71 -4.75 -27.85
N ALA A 120 -13.53 -6.05 -28.15
CA ALA A 120 -14.53 -6.87 -28.83
C ALA A 120 -15.83 -7.02 -28.00
N LYS A 121 -15.75 -6.95 -26.67
CA LYS A 121 -16.92 -7.16 -25.79
C LYS A 121 -17.68 -5.89 -25.46
N TYR A 122 -16.98 -4.77 -25.26
CA TYR A 122 -17.57 -3.53 -24.74
C TYR A 122 -17.55 -2.36 -25.72
N ASP A 123 -16.91 -2.52 -26.88
CA ASP A 123 -16.79 -1.49 -27.93
C ASP A 123 -16.39 -0.09 -27.40
N PRO A 124 -15.30 0.02 -26.61
CA PRO A 124 -14.86 1.29 -26.08
C PRO A 124 -14.35 2.22 -27.19
N PRO A 125 -14.61 3.54 -27.13
CA PRO A 125 -14.10 4.50 -28.10
C PRO A 125 -12.61 4.71 -27.87
N ALA A 126 -11.77 3.88 -28.50
CA ALA A 126 -10.32 3.94 -28.38
C ALA A 126 -9.61 3.38 -29.62
N VAL A 127 -8.52 4.04 -30.03
CA VAL A 127 -7.55 3.52 -31.00
C VAL A 127 -6.28 3.09 -30.27
N PHE A 128 -5.76 1.91 -30.62
CA PHE A 128 -4.66 1.27 -29.90
C PHE A 128 -3.32 1.98 -30.23
N PRO A 129 -2.39 2.07 -29.25
CA PRO A 129 -1.01 2.43 -29.55
C PRO A 129 -0.32 1.27 -30.30
N TYR A 130 0.85 1.53 -30.89
CA TYR A 130 1.64 0.46 -31.48
C TYR A 130 2.22 -0.47 -30.39
N SER A 131 2.46 -1.74 -30.76
CA SER A 131 3.01 -2.78 -29.87
C SER A 131 4.35 -2.38 -29.26
N ILE A 132 4.63 -2.86 -28.04
CA ILE A 132 5.90 -2.62 -27.37
C ILE A 132 7.08 -3.15 -28.20
N ARG A 133 6.89 -4.24 -28.95
CA ARG A 133 7.91 -4.77 -29.88
C ARG A 133 8.35 -3.78 -30.95
N GLY A 134 7.57 -2.74 -31.22
CA GLY A 134 7.93 -1.63 -32.10
C GLY A 134 9.20 -0.89 -31.65
N TRP A 135 9.56 -0.97 -30.37
CA TRP A 135 10.80 -0.42 -29.81
C TRP A 135 12.04 -1.30 -30.01
N LYS A 136 11.87 -2.49 -30.59
CA LYS A 136 12.96 -3.38 -31.03
C LYS A 136 13.92 -3.81 -29.92
N PHE A 137 13.44 -3.96 -28.69
CA PHE A 137 14.26 -4.45 -27.57
C PHE A 137 14.78 -5.88 -27.79
N GLN A 138 14.17 -6.63 -28.70
CA GLN A 138 14.55 -7.97 -29.13
C GLN A 138 15.71 -8.01 -30.15
N ASP A 139 16.10 -6.87 -30.73
CA ASP A 139 17.14 -6.81 -31.76
C ASP A 139 18.54 -6.73 -31.13
N LYS A 140 19.56 -7.11 -31.91
CA LYS A 140 20.97 -6.84 -31.56
C LYS A 140 21.34 -5.39 -31.95
N PHE A 141 22.07 -4.69 -31.09
CA PHE A 141 22.43 -3.28 -31.24
C PHE A 141 23.94 -3.10 -31.46
N LYS A 142 24.31 -2.20 -32.37
CA LYS A 142 25.73 -1.81 -32.56
C LYS A 142 26.27 -0.88 -31.48
N SER A 143 25.38 -0.28 -30.67
CA SER A 143 25.72 0.69 -29.62
C SER A 143 24.96 0.32 -28.34
N ARG A 144 25.70 0.20 -27.24
CA ARG A 144 25.15 -0.06 -25.90
C ARG A 144 24.15 1.02 -25.48
N ALA A 145 24.51 2.28 -25.69
CA ALA A 145 23.67 3.44 -25.35
C ALA A 145 22.34 3.39 -26.11
N LYS A 146 22.37 3.07 -27.41
CA LYS A 146 21.15 2.92 -28.22
C LYS A 146 20.28 1.77 -27.74
N GLY A 147 20.87 0.60 -27.47
CA GLY A 147 20.14 -0.55 -26.94
C GLY A 147 19.49 -0.25 -25.59
N ARG A 148 20.22 0.40 -24.69
CA ARG A 148 19.70 0.84 -23.38
C ARG A 148 18.54 1.81 -23.57
N ALA A 149 18.72 2.87 -24.37
CA ALA A 149 17.68 3.87 -24.61
C ALA A 149 16.38 3.27 -25.17
N LEU A 150 16.48 2.32 -26.12
CA LEU A 150 15.32 1.64 -26.69
C LEU A 150 14.66 0.68 -25.70
N SER A 151 15.43 0.03 -24.83
CA SER A 151 14.91 -0.85 -23.77
C SER A 151 14.12 -0.07 -22.72
N PHE A 152 14.63 1.10 -22.31
CA PHE A 152 13.91 2.00 -21.41
C PHE A 152 12.66 2.60 -22.06
N ALA A 153 12.72 2.93 -23.35
CA ALA A 153 11.55 3.38 -24.10
C ALA A 153 10.48 2.27 -24.23
N ALA A 154 10.90 1.03 -24.48
CA ALA A 154 10.02 -0.15 -24.49
C ALA A 154 9.35 -0.36 -23.13
N ARG A 155 10.12 -0.29 -22.03
CA ARG A 155 9.58 -0.36 -20.66
C ARG A 155 8.49 0.69 -20.44
N ASP A 156 8.82 1.95 -20.69
CA ASP A 156 7.91 3.06 -20.42
C ASP A 156 6.67 3.01 -21.32
N TRP A 157 6.75 2.35 -22.48
CA TRP A 157 5.60 2.09 -23.34
C TRP A 157 4.56 1.16 -22.72
N PHE A 158 4.92 0.29 -21.75
CA PHE A 158 3.94 -0.47 -20.99
C PHE A 158 3.00 0.44 -20.18
N LEU A 159 3.43 1.63 -19.75
CA LEU A 159 2.56 2.61 -19.08
C LEU A 159 1.52 3.22 -20.03
N VAL A 160 1.85 3.34 -21.31
CA VAL A 160 0.88 3.78 -22.34
C VAL A 160 -0.23 2.73 -22.48
N TRP A 161 0.14 1.45 -22.56
CA TRP A 161 -0.83 0.36 -22.56
C TRP A 161 -1.59 0.22 -21.24
N ALA A 162 -0.96 0.51 -20.10
CA ALA A 162 -1.62 0.60 -18.80
C ALA A 162 -2.76 1.63 -18.80
N GLY A 163 -2.51 2.80 -19.40
CA GLY A 163 -3.53 3.83 -19.61
C GLY A 163 -4.70 3.35 -20.46
N LEU A 164 -4.42 2.64 -21.56
CA LEU A 164 -5.46 2.06 -22.43
C LEU A 164 -6.32 1.04 -21.68
N LEU A 165 -5.68 0.07 -21.00
CA LEU A 165 -6.40 -0.94 -20.22
C LEU A 165 -7.25 -0.30 -19.13
N SER A 166 -6.71 0.70 -18.43
CA SER A 166 -7.42 1.44 -17.38
C SER A 166 -8.70 2.11 -17.92
N PHE A 167 -8.60 2.77 -19.08
CA PHE A 167 -9.76 3.35 -19.75
C PHE A 167 -10.78 2.29 -20.21
N MET A 168 -10.32 1.19 -20.82
CA MET A 168 -11.21 0.12 -21.29
C MET A 168 -11.97 -0.54 -20.15
N ILE A 169 -11.33 -0.77 -19.02
CA ILE A 169 -11.95 -1.33 -17.81
C ILE A 169 -12.96 -0.33 -17.26
N ALA A 170 -12.58 0.95 -17.11
CA ALA A 170 -13.48 2.02 -16.70
C ALA A 170 -14.74 2.12 -17.59
N HIS A 171 -14.58 1.92 -18.90
CA HIS A 171 -15.69 1.90 -19.87
C HIS A 171 -16.55 0.64 -19.73
N ALA A 172 -15.93 -0.53 -19.56
CA ALA A 172 -16.63 -1.79 -19.35
C ALA A 172 -17.50 -1.76 -18.09
N GLU A 173 -16.98 -1.20 -16.98
CA GLU A 173 -17.73 -1.01 -15.74
C GLU A 173 -18.95 -0.10 -15.94
N GLU A 174 -18.81 0.99 -16.70
CA GLU A 174 -19.94 1.88 -17.01
C GLU A 174 -21.02 1.13 -17.80
N LYS A 175 -20.63 0.37 -18.83
CA LYS A 175 -21.56 -0.44 -19.64
C LYS A 175 -22.31 -1.48 -18.81
N CYS A 176 -21.62 -2.15 -17.89
CA CYS A 176 -22.24 -3.08 -16.96
C CYS A 176 -23.25 -2.37 -16.05
N ASN A 177 -22.89 -1.21 -15.51
CA ASN A 177 -23.76 -0.44 -14.63
C ASN A 177 -25.01 0.09 -15.35
N GLU A 178 -24.86 0.62 -16.56
CA GLU A 178 -25.96 1.04 -17.44
C GLU A 178 -26.94 -0.11 -17.69
N PHE A 179 -26.40 -1.29 -18.04
CA PHE A 179 -27.21 -2.49 -18.28
C PHE A 179 -27.97 -2.96 -17.04
N GLN A 180 -27.33 -2.93 -15.87
CA GLN A 180 -27.97 -3.27 -14.60
C GLN A 180 -29.10 -2.28 -14.24
N ARG A 181 -28.90 -0.98 -14.45
CA ARG A 181 -29.94 0.05 -14.23
C ARG A 181 -31.14 -0.16 -15.15
N PHE A 182 -30.89 -0.34 -16.45
CA PHE A 182 -31.93 -0.63 -17.44
C PHE A 182 -32.72 -1.89 -17.08
N THR A 183 -32.03 -2.97 -16.68
CA THR A 183 -32.70 -4.22 -16.29
C THR A 183 -33.61 -4.04 -15.08
N LYS A 184 -33.18 -3.30 -14.06
CA LYS A 184 -33.99 -3.03 -12.85
C LYS A 184 -35.23 -2.18 -13.13
N GLU A 185 -35.14 -1.27 -14.10
CA GLU A 185 -36.22 -0.32 -14.43
C GLU A 185 -37.28 -0.95 -15.35
N TYR A 186 -36.88 -1.85 -16.26
CA TYR A 186 -37.76 -2.30 -17.36
C TYR A 186 -38.11 -3.79 -17.41
N ASN A 187 -37.41 -4.69 -16.68
CA ASN A 187 -37.69 -6.14 -16.77
C ASN A 187 -38.40 -6.68 -15.52
N ARG A 188 -39.66 -7.13 -15.68
CA ARG A 188 -40.32 -8.03 -14.72
C ARG A 188 -40.27 -9.51 -15.09
N ASP A 189 -40.37 -9.98 -16.36
CA ASP A 189 -40.73 -11.40 -16.58
C ASP A 189 -40.24 -12.12 -17.87
N ASP A 190 -39.08 -11.84 -18.51
CA ASP A 190 -38.58 -12.71 -19.60
C ASP A 190 -37.09 -13.12 -19.50
N PRO A 191 -36.79 -14.39 -19.14
CA PRO A 191 -35.43 -14.93 -19.06
C PRO A 191 -34.75 -15.24 -20.41
N SER A 192 -35.48 -15.25 -21.52
CA SER A 192 -34.99 -15.82 -22.79
C SER A 192 -34.14 -14.85 -23.64
N THR A 193 -34.24 -13.54 -23.40
CA THR A 193 -33.48 -12.48 -24.09
C THR A 193 -32.15 -12.12 -23.40
N MET A 194 -31.76 -12.84 -22.34
CA MET A 194 -30.60 -12.62 -21.48
C MET A 194 -29.23 -12.94 -22.13
N SER A 195 -28.88 -12.32 -23.26
CA SER A 195 -27.45 -12.20 -23.61
C SER A 195 -26.82 -11.15 -22.69
N SER A 196 -26.56 -11.55 -21.44
CA SER A 196 -26.08 -10.67 -20.37
C SER A 196 -24.71 -10.09 -20.73
N ILE A 197 -24.58 -8.76 -20.67
CA ILE A 197 -23.27 -8.13 -20.54
C ILE A 197 -22.63 -8.73 -19.28
N LYS A 198 -21.50 -9.41 -19.47
CA LYS A 198 -20.72 -10.00 -18.37
C LYS A 198 -19.84 -8.92 -17.77
N GLU A 199 -19.34 -9.12 -16.56
CA GLU A 199 -18.34 -8.21 -16.00
C GLU A 199 -16.97 -8.42 -16.63
N TRP A 200 -16.13 -7.38 -16.64
CA TRP A 200 -14.85 -7.40 -17.35
C TRP A 200 -13.91 -8.51 -16.83
N GLN A 201 -13.92 -8.77 -15.52
CA GLN A 201 -13.15 -9.85 -14.89
C GLN A 201 -13.59 -11.23 -15.41
N GLU A 202 -14.89 -11.46 -15.62
CA GLU A 202 -15.40 -12.73 -16.18
C GLU A 202 -15.07 -12.89 -17.66
N VAL A 203 -14.99 -11.78 -18.39
CA VAL A 203 -14.67 -11.77 -19.83
C VAL A 203 -13.19 -12.05 -20.06
N LEU A 204 -12.34 -11.61 -19.14
CA LEU A 204 -10.90 -11.89 -19.14
C LEU A 204 -10.57 -13.26 -18.54
N ASN A 205 -11.57 -14.12 -18.31
CA ASN A 205 -11.38 -15.39 -17.61
C ASN A 205 -10.29 -16.29 -18.24
N PRO A 206 -9.28 -16.73 -17.44
CA PRO A 206 -8.18 -17.57 -17.88
C PRO A 206 -8.56 -18.94 -18.44
N ASP A 207 -9.73 -19.53 -18.11
CA ASP A 207 -10.12 -20.84 -18.67
C ASP A 207 -10.34 -20.83 -20.17
N SER A 208 -10.51 -19.64 -20.77
CA SER A 208 -10.56 -19.50 -22.23
C SER A 208 -9.17 -19.68 -22.88
N PHE A 209 -8.10 -19.65 -22.09
CA PHE A 209 -6.70 -19.64 -22.53
C PHE A 209 -5.79 -20.47 -21.61
N PRO A 210 -5.99 -21.80 -21.50
CA PRO A 210 -5.28 -22.67 -20.54
C PRO A 210 -3.75 -22.71 -20.71
N ASN A 211 -3.22 -22.21 -21.83
CA ASN A 211 -1.79 -22.24 -22.15
C ASN A 211 -1.08 -20.88 -22.03
N ASN A 212 -1.70 -19.85 -21.43
CA ASN A 212 -1.08 -18.53 -21.27
C ASN A 212 -1.11 -18.05 -19.80
N SER A 213 -0.13 -18.51 -19.02
CA SER A 213 0.02 -18.15 -17.59
C SER A 213 0.20 -16.65 -17.38
N VAL A 214 0.95 -15.96 -18.24
CA VAL A 214 1.17 -14.50 -18.11
C VAL A 214 -0.13 -13.71 -18.24
N LEU A 215 -1.02 -14.10 -19.16
CA LEU A 215 -2.33 -13.47 -19.29
C LEU A 215 -3.22 -13.74 -18.08
N LYS A 216 -3.18 -14.97 -17.55
CA LYS A 216 -3.89 -15.33 -16.30
C LYS A 216 -3.41 -14.45 -15.14
N ASP A 217 -2.11 -14.40 -14.92
CA ASP A 217 -1.49 -13.62 -13.84
C ASP A 217 -1.83 -12.13 -13.97
N LEU A 218 -1.81 -11.59 -15.19
CA LEU A 218 -2.19 -10.21 -15.48
C LEU A 218 -3.67 -9.96 -15.17
N ALA A 219 -4.59 -10.79 -15.65
CA ALA A 219 -6.03 -10.63 -15.43
C ALA A 219 -6.40 -10.67 -13.94
N ASP A 220 -5.78 -11.59 -13.19
CA ASP A 220 -6.05 -11.78 -11.77
C ASP A 220 -5.39 -10.70 -10.87
N SER A 221 -4.30 -10.06 -11.34
CA SER A 221 -3.63 -8.95 -10.62
C SER A 221 -4.19 -7.56 -10.94
N LEU A 222 -4.96 -7.41 -12.03
CA LEU A 222 -5.57 -6.13 -12.40
C LEU A 222 -6.37 -5.45 -11.27
N PRO A 223 -7.22 -6.15 -10.48
CA PRO A 223 -8.05 -5.51 -9.45
C PRO A 223 -7.24 -4.82 -8.35
N SER A 224 -6.03 -5.30 -8.06
CA SER A 224 -5.10 -4.72 -7.09
C SER A 224 -4.09 -3.75 -7.70
N SER A 225 -4.09 -3.60 -9.03
CA SER A 225 -3.16 -2.74 -9.73
C SER A 225 -3.64 -1.27 -9.81
N PRO A 226 -2.72 -0.30 -9.99
CA PRO A 226 -3.04 1.09 -10.37
C PRO A 226 -3.90 1.24 -11.64
N ILE A 227 -3.99 0.19 -12.47
CA ILE A 227 -4.84 0.18 -13.66
C ILE A 227 -6.33 0.22 -13.28
N CYS A 228 -6.73 -0.46 -12.20
CA CYS A 228 -8.15 -0.58 -11.79
C CYS A 228 -8.49 0.10 -10.46
N SER A 229 -7.49 0.43 -9.62
CA SER A 229 -7.79 1.04 -8.32
C SER A 229 -8.40 2.44 -8.44
N PHE A 230 -8.18 3.12 -9.57
CA PHE A 230 -8.62 4.49 -9.86
C PHE A 230 -8.32 5.51 -8.75
N SER A 231 -7.36 5.19 -7.89
CA SER A 231 -6.98 6.02 -6.76
C SER A 231 -6.29 7.31 -7.21
N LEU A 232 -6.51 8.37 -6.43
CA LEU A 232 -5.82 9.66 -6.60
C LEU A 232 -4.30 9.56 -6.40
N SER A 233 -3.81 8.49 -5.79
CA SER A 233 -2.37 8.21 -5.69
C SER A 233 -1.72 7.91 -7.04
N THR A 234 -2.48 7.50 -8.05
CA THR A 234 -1.99 7.35 -9.42
C THR A 234 -2.22 8.64 -10.18
N CYS A 235 -1.18 9.46 -10.32
CA CYS A 235 -1.27 10.68 -11.12
C CYS A 235 -1.46 10.35 -12.60
N ARG A 236 -2.60 10.74 -13.17
CA ARG A 236 -2.93 10.54 -14.59
C ARG A 236 -2.77 11.83 -15.39
N CYS A 237 -2.52 11.72 -16.69
CA CYS A 237 -2.31 12.86 -17.60
C CYS A 237 -3.43 13.89 -17.51
N GLY A 238 -4.67 13.43 -17.45
CA GLY A 238 -5.85 14.28 -17.32
C GLY A 238 -6.40 14.79 -18.65
N ILE A 239 -7.54 15.47 -18.60
CA ILE A 239 -8.35 15.77 -19.79
C ILE A 239 -8.99 17.17 -19.76
N PHE A 240 -9.06 17.80 -20.93
CA PHE A 240 -9.83 19.00 -21.19
C PHE A 240 -11.15 18.64 -21.85
N LEU A 241 -12.26 19.04 -21.22
CA LEU A 241 -13.62 18.78 -21.70
C LEU A 241 -14.30 20.06 -22.17
N ASP A 242 -15.05 19.95 -23.27
CA ASP A 242 -16.01 20.98 -23.68
C ASP A 242 -17.38 20.66 -23.07
N LEU A 243 -17.93 21.62 -22.31
CA LEU A 243 -19.24 21.48 -21.67
C LEU A 243 -20.38 22.03 -22.54
N GLU A 244 -20.07 22.89 -23.51
CA GLU A 244 -21.04 23.54 -24.40
C GLU A 244 -21.28 22.69 -25.64
N ARG A 245 -20.20 22.25 -26.29
CA ARG A 245 -20.21 21.42 -27.50
C ARG A 245 -19.77 20.00 -27.17
N LYS A 246 -20.57 19.31 -26.36
CA LYS A 246 -20.29 17.93 -25.97
C LYS A 246 -20.30 17.02 -27.21
N GLU A 247 -19.17 16.42 -27.52
CA GLU A 247 -19.09 15.39 -28.57
C GLU A 247 -19.81 14.10 -28.16
N ASP A 248 -20.28 13.36 -29.17
CA ASP A 248 -20.84 12.03 -28.96
C ASP A 248 -19.84 11.13 -28.22
N TYR A 249 -20.35 10.32 -27.28
CA TYR A 249 -19.57 9.44 -26.40
C TYR A 249 -18.66 10.11 -25.36
N GLN A 250 -18.63 11.44 -25.25
CA GLN A 250 -17.89 12.11 -24.17
C GLN A 250 -18.45 11.74 -22.78
N PRO A 251 -17.65 11.13 -21.89
CA PRO A 251 -18.07 10.88 -20.51
C PRO A 251 -18.26 12.20 -19.74
N SER A 252 -19.03 12.17 -18.65
CA SER A 252 -19.23 13.36 -17.80
C SER A 252 -17.94 13.75 -17.08
N VAL A 253 -17.87 15.00 -16.61
CA VAL A 253 -16.79 15.48 -15.72
C VAL A 253 -16.66 14.56 -14.50
N THR A 254 -17.80 14.19 -13.93
CA THR A 254 -17.89 13.33 -12.74
C THR A 254 -17.30 11.95 -13.00
N TRP A 255 -17.55 11.37 -14.17
CA TRP A 255 -17.05 10.05 -14.55
C TRP A 255 -15.52 9.98 -14.55
N PHE A 256 -14.85 11.03 -15.03
CA PHE A 256 -13.38 11.14 -15.00
C PHE A 256 -12.86 11.38 -13.58
N MET A 257 -13.52 12.27 -12.82
CA MET A 257 -13.14 12.57 -11.44
C MET A 257 -13.21 11.32 -10.55
N ASP A 258 -14.29 10.56 -10.66
CA ASP A 258 -14.52 9.30 -9.93
C ASP A 258 -13.48 8.23 -10.29
N ARG A 259 -12.77 8.41 -11.40
CA ARG A 259 -11.71 7.50 -11.91
C ARG A 259 -10.29 8.03 -11.67
N GLY A 260 -10.14 9.08 -10.86
CA GLY A 260 -8.85 9.68 -10.53
C GLY A 260 -8.18 10.40 -11.71
N VAL A 261 -8.94 10.78 -12.74
CA VAL A 261 -8.41 11.54 -13.88
C VAL A 261 -8.59 13.04 -13.61
N PRO A 262 -7.51 13.85 -13.64
CA PRO A 262 -7.61 15.30 -13.57
C PRO A 262 -8.46 15.87 -14.72
N VAL A 263 -9.40 16.78 -14.43
CA VAL A 263 -10.28 17.37 -15.45
C VAL A 263 -10.14 18.89 -15.46
N TRP A 264 -10.10 19.48 -16.65
CA TRP A 264 -10.22 20.91 -16.88
C TRP A 264 -11.39 21.20 -17.83
N PHE A 265 -12.15 22.25 -17.56
CA PHE A 265 -13.19 22.73 -18.47
C PHE A 265 -13.23 24.26 -18.50
N PRO A 266 -13.70 24.88 -19.61
CA PRO A 266 -13.81 26.32 -19.73
C PRO A 266 -14.61 26.92 -18.57
N TRP A 267 -14.19 28.09 -18.09
CA TRP A 267 -14.91 28.83 -17.07
C TRP A 267 -15.19 30.26 -17.50
N ASN A 268 -16.46 30.53 -17.80
CA ASN A 268 -17.02 31.83 -18.19
C ASN A 268 -18.28 32.15 -17.36
N SER A 269 -18.98 33.24 -17.69
CA SER A 269 -20.24 33.64 -17.04
C SER A 269 -21.34 32.59 -17.14
N ASP A 270 -21.31 31.78 -18.21
CA ASP A 270 -22.38 30.85 -18.55
C ASP A 270 -22.14 29.44 -17.95
N THR A 271 -20.89 29.16 -17.55
CA THR A 271 -20.46 27.86 -17.01
C THR A 271 -21.29 27.40 -15.80
N PRO A 272 -21.62 28.25 -14.80
CA PRO A 272 -22.49 27.84 -13.70
C PRO A 272 -23.86 27.35 -14.16
N HIS A 273 -24.46 28.03 -15.15
CA HIS A 273 -25.75 27.63 -15.72
C HIS A 273 -25.65 26.32 -16.51
N ILE A 274 -24.55 26.12 -17.26
CA ILE A 274 -24.28 24.87 -17.98
C ILE A 274 -24.13 23.71 -16.99
N LEU A 275 -23.34 23.89 -15.92
CA LEU A 275 -23.17 22.89 -14.87
C LEU A 275 -24.50 22.56 -14.18
N GLN A 276 -25.35 23.55 -13.91
CA GLN A 276 -26.68 23.34 -13.36
C GLN A 276 -27.55 22.49 -14.30
N LYS A 277 -27.57 22.81 -15.60
CA LYS A 277 -28.33 22.06 -16.62
C LYS A 277 -27.86 20.60 -16.72
N LEU A 278 -26.58 20.34 -16.45
CA LEU A 278 -25.99 19.00 -16.46
C LEU A 278 -26.07 18.27 -15.10
N ASN A 279 -26.80 18.81 -14.12
CA ASN A 279 -26.86 18.29 -12.73
C ASN A 279 -25.49 18.19 -12.03
N MET A 280 -24.58 19.11 -12.35
CA MET A 280 -23.21 19.20 -11.81
C MET A 280 -22.95 20.53 -11.07
N ALA A 281 -23.99 21.17 -10.51
CA ALA A 281 -23.88 22.46 -9.83
C ALA A 281 -22.88 22.45 -8.64
N TYR A 282 -22.64 21.29 -8.04
CA TYR A 282 -21.66 21.12 -6.97
C TYR A 282 -20.20 21.30 -7.42
N LEU A 283 -19.93 21.35 -8.73
CA LEU A 283 -18.61 21.63 -9.29
C LEU A 283 -18.33 23.13 -9.43
N VAL A 284 -19.28 24.00 -9.08
CA VAL A 284 -19.03 25.44 -9.02
C VAL A 284 -17.99 25.72 -7.91
N PRO A 285 -16.91 26.47 -8.19
CA PRO A 285 -15.87 26.78 -7.22
C PRO A 285 -16.47 27.49 -6.00
N PRO A 286 -16.00 27.15 -4.78
CA PRO A 286 -16.39 27.86 -3.57
C PRO A 286 -16.04 29.37 -3.65
N PRO A 287 -16.80 30.24 -2.94
CA PRO A 287 -16.55 31.69 -2.92
C PRO A 287 -15.11 32.06 -2.56
N GLU A 288 -14.45 31.28 -1.70
CA GLU A 288 -13.07 31.52 -1.28
C GLU A 288 -12.08 31.38 -2.45
N VAL A 289 -12.29 30.40 -3.32
CA VAL A 289 -11.47 30.19 -4.53
C VAL A 289 -11.71 31.30 -5.55
N LEU A 290 -12.94 31.81 -5.63
CA LEU A 290 -13.27 32.98 -6.46
C LEU A 290 -12.66 34.28 -5.90
N GLN A 291 -12.59 34.43 -4.56
CA GLN A 291 -12.05 35.61 -3.88
C GLN A 291 -10.51 35.68 -3.87
N GLN A 292 -9.81 34.55 -3.68
CA GLN A 292 -8.33 34.48 -3.72
C GLN A 292 -7.76 35.01 -5.06
N GLN A 293 -8.56 35.06 -6.12
CA GLN A 293 -8.16 35.59 -7.42
C GLN A 293 -8.27 37.11 -7.56
N SER A 294 -9.12 37.76 -6.76
CA SER A 294 -9.31 39.22 -6.82
C SER A 294 -8.07 39.97 -6.33
N GLN A 295 -7.22 39.31 -5.53
CA GLN A 295 -6.00 39.88 -4.95
C GLN A 295 -4.75 39.68 -5.82
N ASN A 296 -4.74 38.68 -6.72
CA ASN A 296 -3.57 38.36 -7.56
C ASN A 296 -3.49 39.18 -8.88
N ILE A 297 -4.44 40.11 -9.11
CA ILE A 297 -4.44 41.00 -10.29
C ILE A 297 -3.56 42.24 -10.05
N ALA A 298 -3.19 42.54 -8.80
CA ALA A 298 -2.30 43.64 -8.45
C ALA A 298 -0.96 43.10 -7.90
N ILE A 299 0.16 43.63 -8.41
CA ILE A 299 1.56 43.37 -8.03
C ILE A 299 2.21 42.19 -8.81
N ARG A 300 2.82 42.52 -9.95
CA ARG A 300 4.04 41.83 -10.41
C ARG A 300 5.24 42.49 -9.72
N PRO A 301 6.00 41.83 -8.84
CA PRO A 301 7.32 42.31 -8.48
C PRO A 301 8.35 41.97 -9.58
N PRO A 302 9.46 42.71 -9.67
CA PRO A 302 10.53 42.41 -10.61
C PRO A 302 11.21 41.09 -10.26
N ILE A 303 11.69 40.41 -11.29
CA ILE A 303 12.50 39.18 -11.23
C ILE A 303 13.71 39.45 -10.33
N MET A 304 13.71 38.91 -9.11
CA MET A 304 14.92 38.76 -8.29
C MET A 304 15.61 37.45 -8.66
N VAL A 305 16.92 37.54 -8.87
CA VAL A 305 17.83 36.43 -9.09
C VAL A 305 17.76 35.48 -7.87
N PRO A 306 17.65 34.15 -8.05
CA PRO A 306 17.60 33.22 -6.92
C PRO A 306 18.89 33.28 -6.11
N ALA A 307 18.77 33.51 -4.81
CA ALA A 307 19.84 33.39 -3.81
C ALA A 307 20.21 31.92 -3.51
N ALA A 308 20.19 31.04 -4.52
CA ALA A 308 20.41 29.60 -4.39
C ALA A 308 21.88 29.18 -4.56
N LEU A 309 22.84 30.05 -4.22
CA LEU A 309 24.28 29.73 -4.30
C LEU A 309 25.02 29.75 -2.96
N LEU A 310 24.30 29.82 -1.83
CA LEU A 310 24.92 29.79 -0.50
C LEU A 310 24.06 28.97 0.47
N HIS A 311 24.04 27.65 0.29
CA HIS A 311 23.72 26.77 1.43
C HIS A 311 24.90 26.82 2.42
N PRO A 312 24.67 27.09 3.72
CA PRO A 312 25.69 26.91 4.73
C PRO A 312 26.05 25.43 4.82
N LEU A 313 27.35 25.12 4.79
CA LEU A 313 27.86 23.78 5.08
C LEU A 313 27.33 23.29 6.46
N PRO A 314 27.03 21.99 6.62
CA PRO A 314 26.63 21.45 7.92
C PRO A 314 27.72 21.73 8.96
N HIS A 315 27.27 22.07 10.18
CA HIS A 315 28.16 22.40 11.29
C HIS A 315 29.15 21.25 11.57
N ARG A 316 30.46 21.56 11.53
CA ARG A 316 31.55 20.68 11.96
C ARG A 316 31.37 20.32 13.43
N SER A 317 31.07 19.05 13.72
CA SER A 317 31.26 18.51 15.07
C SER A 317 32.72 18.02 15.21
N GLU A 318 33.35 18.22 16.38
CA GLU A 318 34.70 17.74 16.64
C GLU A 318 34.82 16.19 16.59
N GLN A 319 33.69 15.49 16.70
CA GLN A 319 33.61 14.03 16.58
C GLN A 319 33.79 13.54 15.13
N ASP A 320 33.41 14.33 14.12
CA ASP A 320 33.48 13.95 12.69
C ASP A 320 34.89 13.99 12.09
N LEU A 321 35.83 14.71 12.73
CA LEU A 321 37.22 14.85 12.26
C LEU A 321 38.14 13.69 12.65
N SER A 322 37.66 12.75 13.48
CA SER A 322 38.44 11.60 13.96
C SER A 322 38.41 10.39 13.02
N ASN A 323 37.41 10.28 12.13
CA ASN A 323 37.27 9.16 11.19
C ASN A 323 37.88 9.51 9.81
N PRO A 324 38.96 8.82 9.37
CA PRO A 324 39.63 9.09 8.10
C PRO A 324 38.73 8.96 6.87
N HIS A 325 37.75 8.05 6.88
CA HIS A 325 36.81 7.84 5.78
C HIS A 325 35.78 8.99 5.68
N ARG A 326 35.25 9.44 6.81
CA ARG A 326 34.36 10.62 6.84
C ARG A 326 35.08 11.90 6.43
N ARG A 327 36.36 12.05 6.82
CA ARG A 327 37.19 13.19 6.41
C ARG A 327 37.41 13.22 4.89
N ARG A 328 37.78 12.09 4.27
CA ARG A 328 37.90 11.99 2.80
C ARG A 328 36.58 12.24 2.08
N HIS A 329 35.46 11.74 2.64
CA HIS A 329 34.13 11.98 2.07
C HIS A 329 33.79 13.47 2.06
N LEU A 330 34.07 14.19 3.15
CA LEU A 330 33.85 15.64 3.25
C LEU A 330 34.77 16.44 2.32
N GLU A 331 36.05 16.05 2.20
CA GLU A 331 37.01 16.65 1.28
C GLU A 331 36.58 16.46 -0.20
N ARG A 332 36.05 15.27 -0.56
CA ARG A 332 35.46 14.99 -1.88
C ARG A 332 34.19 15.80 -2.16
N GLN A 333 33.31 15.96 -1.16
CA GLN A 333 32.12 16.82 -1.31
C GLN A 333 32.50 18.30 -1.53
N GLU A 334 33.53 18.78 -0.84
CA GLU A 334 34.03 20.15 -1.01
C GLU A 334 34.68 20.36 -2.38
N ALA A 335 35.44 19.38 -2.87
CA ALA A 335 36.00 19.38 -4.23
C ALA A 335 34.90 19.38 -5.30
N ALA A 336 33.87 18.56 -5.14
CA ALA A 336 32.72 18.52 -6.04
C ALA A 336 31.95 19.86 -6.07
N ALA A 337 31.76 20.49 -4.90
CA ALA A 337 31.15 21.82 -4.82
C ALA A 337 31.95 22.88 -5.60
N LYS A 338 33.28 22.84 -5.52
CA LYS A 338 34.17 23.75 -6.28
C LYS A 338 34.10 23.51 -7.79
N ARG A 339 34.03 22.26 -8.23
CA ARG A 339 33.85 21.92 -9.67
C ARG A 339 32.51 22.38 -10.22
N ARG A 340 31.43 22.29 -9.43
CA ARG A 340 30.10 22.81 -9.82
C ARG A 340 30.11 24.31 -10.11
N VAL A 341 30.85 25.08 -9.31
CA VAL A 341 31.03 26.52 -9.57
C VAL A 341 31.80 26.75 -10.88
N GLN A 342 32.87 25.98 -11.11
CA GLN A 342 33.67 26.09 -12.34
C GLN A 342 32.87 25.74 -13.60
N ILE A 343 32.09 24.65 -13.60
CA ILE A 343 31.30 24.27 -14.78
C ILE A 343 30.16 25.26 -15.05
N ALA A 344 29.56 25.85 -14.01
CA ALA A 344 28.58 26.92 -14.16
C ALA A 344 29.19 28.17 -14.81
N GLU A 345 30.42 28.54 -14.45
CA GLU A 345 31.15 29.65 -15.08
C GLU A 345 31.50 29.35 -16.54
N ILE A 346 31.92 28.13 -16.87
CA ILE A 346 32.17 27.68 -18.24
C ILE A 346 30.90 27.78 -19.10
N ILE A 347 29.76 27.35 -18.58
CA ILE A 347 28.46 27.47 -19.24
C ILE A 347 28.10 28.95 -19.45
N SER A 348 28.27 29.79 -18.43
CA SER A 348 27.98 31.23 -18.56
C SER A 348 28.84 31.90 -19.64
N LYS A 349 30.14 31.57 -19.71
CA LYS A 349 31.04 32.03 -20.78
C LYS A 349 30.61 31.52 -22.16
N ALA A 350 30.14 30.28 -22.24
CA ALA A 350 29.61 29.70 -23.48
C ALA A 350 28.31 30.40 -23.92
N ASP A 351 27.40 30.70 -23.00
CA ASP A 351 26.16 31.45 -23.27
C ASP A 351 26.47 32.88 -23.76
N ALA A 352 27.39 33.60 -23.10
CA ALA A 352 27.82 34.93 -23.55
C ALA A 352 28.46 34.88 -24.96
N SER A 353 29.23 33.83 -25.25
CA SER A 353 29.85 33.62 -26.57
C SER A 353 28.81 33.28 -27.64
N ALA A 354 27.81 32.46 -27.30
CA ALA A 354 26.70 32.11 -28.18
C ALA A 354 25.84 33.33 -28.51
N GLU A 355 25.56 34.21 -27.54
CA GLU A 355 24.80 35.45 -27.77
C GLU A 355 25.59 36.44 -28.65
N LYS A 356 26.90 36.57 -28.40
CA LYS A 356 27.78 37.36 -29.27
C LYS A 356 27.85 36.79 -30.69
N ALA A 357 27.88 35.47 -30.84
CA ALA A 357 27.82 34.82 -32.15
C ALA A 357 26.48 35.10 -32.84
N ARG A 358 25.35 34.96 -32.13
CA ARG A 358 23.99 35.24 -32.61
C ARG A 358 23.82 36.66 -33.14
N SER A 359 24.43 37.65 -32.49
CA SER A 359 24.40 39.06 -32.94
C SER A 359 25.08 39.28 -34.31
N ARG A 360 25.93 38.35 -34.75
CA ARG A 360 26.71 38.41 -36.01
C ARG A 360 26.19 37.47 -37.09
N PHE A 361 25.14 36.69 -36.82
CA PHE A 361 24.64 35.69 -37.75
C PHE A 361 23.92 36.31 -38.94
N SER A 362 24.22 35.81 -40.13
CA SER A 362 23.39 36.02 -41.31
C SER A 362 22.09 35.21 -41.20
N GLU A 363 21.11 35.51 -42.05
CA GLU A 363 19.84 34.76 -42.08
C GLU A 363 20.05 33.26 -42.33
N LYS A 364 21.04 32.92 -43.17
CA LYS A 364 21.44 31.53 -43.44
C LYS A 364 22.03 30.83 -42.21
N ASP A 365 22.80 31.56 -41.40
CA ASP A 365 23.38 31.02 -40.16
C ASP A 365 22.30 30.79 -39.09
N ARG A 366 21.31 31.69 -39.00
CA ARG A 366 20.16 31.54 -38.10
C ARG A 366 19.33 30.29 -38.42
N VAL A 367 19.01 30.09 -39.70
CA VAL A 367 18.27 28.89 -40.14
C VAL A 367 19.07 27.62 -39.86
N THR A 368 20.39 27.66 -40.05
CA THR A 368 21.29 26.52 -39.81
C THR A 368 21.39 26.20 -38.32
N ALA A 369 21.55 27.20 -37.46
CA ALA A 369 21.56 27.04 -36.00
C ALA A 369 20.21 26.54 -35.46
N LEU A 370 19.09 27.03 -36.02
CA LEU A 370 17.75 26.54 -35.66
C LEU A 370 17.56 25.06 -36.03
N ASN A 371 18.08 24.63 -37.18
CA ASN A 371 18.07 23.23 -37.58
C ASN A 371 18.94 22.36 -36.67
N ARG A 372 20.12 22.84 -36.26
CA ARG A 372 20.98 22.17 -35.27
C ARG A 372 20.36 22.11 -33.88
N ALA A 373 19.59 23.12 -33.47
CA ALA A 373 18.87 23.11 -32.20
C ALA A 373 17.76 22.06 -32.17
N LYS A 374 17.07 21.86 -33.31
CA LYS A 374 16.05 20.80 -33.47
C LYS A 374 16.66 19.41 -33.56
N HIS A 375 17.82 19.29 -34.22
CA HIS A 375 18.54 18.02 -34.40
C HIS A 375 20.04 18.20 -34.11
N PRO A 376 20.45 18.16 -32.83
CA PRO A 376 21.85 18.33 -32.44
C PRO A 376 22.77 17.29 -33.09
N PRO A 377 23.85 17.69 -33.79
CA PRO A 377 24.77 16.74 -34.43
C PRO A 377 25.55 15.96 -33.37
N ARG A 378 25.55 14.62 -33.45
CA ARG A 378 26.20 13.74 -32.45
C ARG A 378 27.61 13.27 -32.86
N THR A 379 27.95 13.34 -34.14
CA THR A 379 29.26 12.89 -34.68
C THR A 379 30.10 14.04 -35.23
N SER A 380 29.46 15.03 -35.88
CA SER A 380 30.16 16.13 -36.56
C SER A 380 30.46 17.33 -35.66
N ALA A 381 29.73 17.52 -34.56
CA ALA A 381 30.00 18.59 -33.59
C ALA A 381 31.09 18.14 -32.59
N PRO A 382 32.09 18.98 -32.27
CA PRO A 382 33.05 18.70 -31.20
C PRO A 382 32.35 18.50 -29.85
N VAL A 383 32.81 17.49 -29.10
CA VAL A 383 32.33 17.18 -27.75
C VAL A 383 33.42 17.57 -26.76
N HIS A 384 33.16 18.62 -25.97
CA HIS A 384 34.03 19.11 -24.91
C HIS A 384 33.59 18.47 -23.60
N VAL A 385 34.43 17.58 -23.06
CA VAL A 385 34.21 16.89 -21.80
C VAL A 385 35.05 17.56 -20.72
N TYR A 386 34.43 17.93 -19.61
CA TYR A 386 35.11 18.50 -18.45
C TYR A 386 35.13 17.46 -17.33
N GLU A 387 36.32 16.97 -17.00
CA GLU A 387 36.58 15.91 -16.03
C GLU A 387 37.44 16.45 -14.88
N PRO A 388 37.43 15.82 -13.69
CA PRO A 388 38.34 16.18 -12.60
C PRO A 388 39.81 16.14 -13.05
N ASP A 389 40.60 17.12 -12.62
CA ASP A 389 42.05 17.10 -12.86
C ASP A 389 42.70 16.03 -11.99
N ASN A 390 43.60 15.23 -12.58
CA ASN A 390 44.32 14.17 -11.90
C ASN A 390 45.25 14.71 -10.79
N ASP A 391 45.73 15.95 -10.94
CA ASP A 391 46.64 16.58 -9.97
C ASP A 391 45.90 17.37 -8.87
N ASP A 392 44.64 17.75 -9.13
CA ASP A 392 43.80 18.53 -8.22
C ASP A 392 42.32 18.24 -8.49
N GLU A 393 41.75 17.30 -7.73
CA GLU A 393 40.34 16.89 -7.87
C GLU A 393 39.34 18.05 -7.73
N SER A 394 39.75 19.21 -7.19
CA SER A 394 38.89 20.38 -7.11
C SER A 394 38.80 21.20 -8.41
N LYS A 395 39.61 20.87 -9.43
CA LYS A 395 39.66 21.54 -10.73
C LYS A 395 39.08 20.69 -11.86
N LEU A 396 38.56 21.35 -12.89
CA LEU A 396 38.10 20.71 -14.12
C LEU A 396 39.12 20.88 -15.25
N LYS A 397 39.46 19.76 -15.88
CA LYS A 397 40.28 19.68 -17.09
C LYS A 397 39.38 19.45 -18.30
N LEU A 398 39.66 20.19 -19.38
CA LEU A 398 38.97 20.03 -20.66
C LEU A 398 39.64 18.95 -21.52
N ASN A 399 38.85 17.93 -21.88
CA ASN A 399 39.18 16.92 -22.89
C ASN A 399 38.23 17.07 -24.10
N VAL A 400 38.76 17.00 -25.32
CA VAL A 400 37.93 17.09 -26.53
C VAL A 400 37.89 15.72 -27.20
N ALA A 401 36.71 15.12 -27.31
CA ALA A 401 36.54 13.77 -27.84
C ALA A 401 37.01 13.66 -29.30
N LEU A 402 37.73 12.57 -29.61
CA LEU A 402 38.17 12.24 -30.96
C LEU A 402 36.96 12.00 -31.87
N ALA A 403 37.09 12.33 -33.16
CA ALA A 403 35.97 12.30 -34.10
C ALA A 403 35.24 10.95 -34.18
N ALA A 404 35.98 9.84 -34.02
CA ALA A 404 35.43 8.48 -34.05
C ALA A 404 34.66 8.10 -32.76
N GLU A 405 34.94 8.77 -31.65
CA GLU A 405 34.45 8.42 -30.31
C GLU A 405 33.38 9.39 -29.80
N ARG A 406 33.13 10.50 -30.51
CA ARG A 406 32.18 11.55 -30.09
C ARG A 406 30.78 11.03 -29.77
N GLU A 407 30.28 10.06 -30.52
CA GLU A 407 28.93 9.53 -30.28
C GLU A 407 28.88 8.64 -29.04
N ASP A 408 29.95 7.87 -28.79
CA ASP A 408 30.09 6.99 -27.63
C ASP A 408 30.34 7.81 -26.36
N VAL A 409 31.30 8.74 -26.40
CA VAL A 409 31.61 9.67 -25.30
C VAL A 409 30.39 10.53 -24.95
N LEU A 410 29.63 11.02 -25.94
CA LEU A 410 28.36 11.73 -25.67
C LEU A 410 27.27 10.81 -25.12
N GLY A 411 27.38 9.49 -25.33
CA GLY A 411 26.48 8.47 -24.79
C GLY A 411 26.75 8.12 -23.33
N ASP A 412 27.94 8.43 -22.81
CA ASP A 412 28.34 8.22 -21.42
C ASP A 412 27.71 9.26 -20.48
N PHE A 413 27.27 10.41 -21.01
CA PHE A 413 26.61 11.47 -20.25
C PHE A 413 25.08 11.46 -20.44
N SER A 414 24.36 11.73 -19.35
CA SER A 414 22.91 11.92 -19.39
C SER A 414 22.50 13.20 -20.15
N THR A 415 21.20 13.37 -20.38
CA THR A 415 20.67 14.62 -20.99
C THR A 415 20.86 15.84 -20.09
N ASN A 416 20.96 15.64 -18.77
CA ASN A 416 21.21 16.72 -17.82
C ASN A 416 22.71 16.93 -17.56
N GLN A 417 23.56 15.98 -17.95
CA GLN A 417 25.03 16.09 -17.91
C GLN A 417 25.65 16.63 -19.20
N SER A 418 24.84 16.89 -20.24
CA SER A 418 25.30 17.36 -21.54
C SER A 418 24.45 18.50 -22.08
N ARG A 419 25.09 19.55 -22.61
CA ARG A 419 24.42 20.72 -23.19
C ARG A 419 25.01 21.07 -24.55
N TYR A 420 24.15 21.16 -25.57
CA TYR A 420 24.54 21.57 -26.91
C TYR A 420 24.35 23.08 -27.11
N PHE A 421 25.32 23.73 -27.76
CA PHE A 421 25.29 25.15 -28.12
C PHE A 421 25.20 25.29 -29.65
N PRO A 422 24.01 25.52 -30.23
CA PRO A 422 23.80 25.55 -31.68
C PRO A 422 24.60 26.63 -32.41
N GLU A 423 24.76 27.79 -31.79
CA GLU A 423 25.50 28.94 -32.33
C GLU A 423 27.02 28.69 -32.35
N LEU A 424 27.51 27.86 -31.45
CA LEU A 424 28.93 27.50 -31.35
C LEU A 424 29.23 26.14 -32.01
N ASN A 425 28.19 25.40 -32.42
CA ASN A 425 28.25 24.04 -32.92
C ASN A 425 29.10 23.09 -32.07
N ARG A 426 28.91 23.08 -30.74
CA ARG A 426 29.67 22.23 -29.81
C ARG A 426 28.81 21.69 -28.67
N TRP A 427 29.19 20.52 -28.17
CA TRP A 427 28.67 19.96 -26.92
C TRP A 427 29.60 20.30 -25.76
N ILE A 428 29.01 20.57 -24.60
CA ILE A 428 29.70 20.64 -23.30
C ILE A 428 29.11 19.55 -22.42
N CYS A 429 29.95 18.62 -21.96
CA CYS A 429 29.60 17.48 -21.12
C CYS A 429 30.39 17.53 -19.81
N CYS A 430 29.74 17.24 -18.69
CA CYS A 430 30.38 17.16 -17.37
C CYS A 430 29.46 16.42 -16.40
N ALA A 431 29.99 15.44 -15.66
CA ALA A 431 29.22 14.69 -14.67
C ALA A 431 28.66 15.58 -13.54
N ASP A 432 29.41 16.63 -13.15
CA ASP A 432 29.03 17.57 -12.08
C ASP A 432 27.83 18.49 -12.47
N LEU A 433 27.35 18.47 -13.72
CA LEU A 433 26.13 19.18 -14.13
C LEU A 433 24.86 18.53 -13.60
N ALA A 434 24.87 17.21 -13.44
CA ALA A 434 23.78 16.44 -12.83
C ALA A 434 24.40 15.21 -12.11
N PRO A 435 24.98 15.42 -10.92
CA PRO A 435 25.78 14.41 -10.22
C PRO A 435 24.96 13.19 -9.78
N ASN A 436 23.66 13.38 -9.57
CA ASN A 436 22.75 12.30 -9.19
C ASN A 436 22.53 11.30 -10.36
N GLU A 437 22.86 11.68 -11.60
CA GLU A 437 22.66 10.84 -12.79
C GLU A 437 23.92 10.09 -13.25
N ALA A 438 25.02 10.19 -12.52
CA ALA A 438 26.23 9.40 -12.77
C ALA A 438 25.96 7.90 -12.50
N GLY A 439 26.46 7.03 -13.38
CA GLY A 439 26.26 5.58 -13.27
C GLY A 439 27.19 4.94 -12.23
N PRO A 440 26.89 3.71 -11.76
CA PRO A 440 27.75 2.98 -10.81
C PRO A 440 29.14 2.60 -11.35
N ASN A 441 29.46 2.92 -12.60
CA ASN A 441 30.75 2.61 -13.22
C ASN A 441 31.82 3.69 -12.99
N ASP A 442 31.48 4.81 -12.35
CA ASP A 442 32.44 5.89 -12.02
C ASP A 442 32.89 5.85 -10.54
N LEU A 443 32.51 4.78 -9.82
CA LEU A 443 33.00 4.49 -8.47
C LEU A 443 34.13 3.48 -8.63
N ASP A 444 35.35 3.90 -8.30
CA ASP A 444 36.55 3.05 -8.29
C ASP A 444 36.24 1.68 -7.65
N GLU A 445 36.65 0.60 -8.33
CA GLU A 445 36.40 -0.81 -7.96
C GLU A 445 37.04 -1.27 -6.63
N ASP A 446 37.53 -0.35 -5.78
CA ASP A 446 38.28 -0.66 -4.56
C ASP A 446 37.58 -0.31 -3.23
N ASP A 447 36.32 0.14 -3.23
CA ASP A 447 35.55 0.33 -1.98
C ASP A 447 34.64 -0.87 -1.69
N ASP A 448 35.22 -1.90 -1.06
CA ASP A 448 34.47 -2.88 -0.26
C ASP A 448 33.76 -2.14 0.89
N PHE A 449 32.51 -1.70 0.68
CA PHE A 449 31.71 -1.13 1.77
C PHE A 449 30.22 -1.54 1.74
N GLU A 450 29.85 -2.17 2.85
CA GLU A 450 28.50 -2.49 3.34
C GLU A 450 27.54 -1.30 3.29
N GLY A 451 26.33 -1.56 2.78
CA GLY A 451 25.08 -0.90 3.19
C GLY A 451 25.08 0.63 3.29
N CYS A 452 24.92 1.32 2.15
CA CYS A 452 24.46 2.71 2.16
C CYS A 452 23.34 2.94 1.15
N VAL A 453 22.15 3.19 1.69
CA VAL A 453 20.94 3.65 0.99
C VAL A 453 21.17 5.09 0.54
N VAL A 454 21.41 5.31 -0.76
CA VAL A 454 21.44 6.66 -1.32
C VAL A 454 19.99 7.15 -1.50
N VAL A 455 19.60 8.09 -0.64
CA VAL A 455 18.36 8.88 -0.75
C VAL A 455 18.56 9.90 -1.88
N TYR A 456 17.77 9.78 -2.94
CA TYR A 456 17.78 10.72 -4.05
C TYR A 456 16.83 11.89 -3.77
N GLU A 457 17.37 13.07 -3.46
CA GLU A 457 16.66 14.34 -3.59
C GLU A 457 16.93 14.97 -4.97
N PRO A 458 15.91 15.39 -5.73
CA PRO A 458 16.09 16.08 -7.00
C PRO A 458 15.91 17.61 -6.87
N GLU A 459 16.99 18.37 -7.06
CA GLU A 459 16.99 19.79 -7.48
C GLU A 459 17.49 19.84 -8.95
N GLY A 460 16.99 20.59 -9.93
CA GLY A 460 15.90 21.57 -10.05
C GLY A 460 16.23 22.61 -11.14
N SER A 461 15.42 22.71 -12.20
CA SER A 461 14.97 23.95 -12.91
C SER A 461 14.25 23.59 -14.22
N GLY A 462 13.05 24.04 -14.60
CA GLY A 462 12.03 24.99 -14.13
C GLY A 462 11.41 25.70 -15.38
N PRO A 463 10.14 26.17 -15.41
CA PRO A 463 9.06 26.20 -14.39
C PRO A 463 7.85 25.31 -14.81
N VAL A 464 7.03 24.77 -13.91
CA VAL A 464 5.99 25.47 -13.14
C VAL A 464 5.83 24.91 -11.73
N ALA A 465 5.63 25.82 -10.77
CA ALA A 465 5.50 25.56 -9.34
C ALA A 465 4.44 24.49 -8.99
N VAL A 466 4.89 23.40 -8.38
CA VAL A 466 4.10 22.50 -7.54
C VAL A 466 4.77 22.53 -6.15
N ASN A 467 3.95 22.65 -5.11
CA ASN A 467 4.35 22.85 -3.72
C ASN A 467 5.22 21.66 -3.21
N PRO A 468 6.41 21.86 -2.58
CA PRO A 468 7.38 20.78 -2.33
C PRO A 468 7.05 19.80 -1.17
N HIS A 469 5.89 19.90 -0.53
CA HIS A 469 5.61 19.14 0.71
C HIS A 469 4.86 17.80 0.54
N GLN A 470 4.83 17.20 -0.66
CA GLN A 470 4.31 15.82 -0.79
C GLN A 470 5.43 14.86 -1.16
N VAL A 471 6.12 14.38 -0.12
CA VAL A 471 6.97 13.20 -0.17
C VAL A 471 6.06 11.97 -0.33
N PHE A 472 6.16 11.26 -1.45
CA PHE A 472 5.52 9.96 -1.62
C PHE A 472 6.47 8.87 -1.07
N PRO A 473 6.04 8.05 -0.09
CA PRO A 473 6.79 6.90 0.38
C PRO A 473 7.03 5.93 -0.77
N ARG A 474 8.25 5.46 -0.79
CA ARG A 474 8.66 4.24 -1.46
C ARG A 474 7.78 3.10 -0.96
N ALA A 475 7.35 2.20 -1.84
CA ALA A 475 6.81 0.92 -1.38
C ALA A 475 7.86 0.26 -0.48
N ALA A 476 7.48 -0.04 0.77
CA ALA A 476 8.31 -0.80 1.68
C ALA A 476 8.70 -2.09 0.95
N ARG A 477 10.00 -2.29 0.73
CA ARG A 477 10.46 -3.61 0.33
C ARG A 477 10.28 -4.48 1.56
N TYR A 478 9.43 -5.49 1.46
CA TYR A 478 9.35 -6.57 2.43
C TYR A 478 10.78 -7.05 2.74
N ASN A 479 11.25 -6.78 3.95
CA ASN A 479 12.52 -7.30 4.46
C ASN A 479 12.18 -8.57 5.24
N PRO A 480 12.50 -9.77 4.74
CA PRO A 480 12.18 -11.02 5.42
C PRO A 480 12.83 -11.13 6.81
N GLU A 481 13.89 -10.37 7.07
CA GLU A 481 14.59 -10.36 8.37
C GLU A 481 13.84 -9.59 9.48
N GLU A 482 12.88 -8.72 9.13
CA GLU A 482 11.99 -8.04 10.09
C GLU A 482 10.64 -8.75 10.28
N ALA A 483 10.40 -9.84 9.55
CA ALA A 483 9.16 -10.61 9.69
C ALA A 483 9.06 -11.19 11.10
N ILE A 484 7.92 -10.97 11.75
CA ILE A 484 7.70 -11.43 13.12
C ILE A 484 7.82 -12.96 13.13
N SER A 485 8.80 -13.49 13.87
CA SER A 485 8.83 -14.92 14.20
C SER A 485 7.49 -15.29 14.80
N LEU A 486 6.79 -16.23 14.15
CA LEU A 486 5.53 -16.75 14.66
C LEU A 486 5.75 -17.18 16.12
N PRO A 487 4.83 -16.83 17.04
CA PRO A 487 4.88 -17.38 18.38
C PRO A 487 4.95 -18.89 18.26
N ASP A 488 5.80 -19.52 19.06
CA ASP A 488 5.97 -20.96 19.01
C ASP A 488 4.70 -21.65 19.51
N PHE A 489 3.77 -21.89 18.60
CA PHE A 489 2.59 -22.73 18.78
C PHE A 489 2.89 -24.19 18.43
N SER A 490 4.18 -24.59 18.38
CA SER A 490 4.55 -25.98 18.20
C SER A 490 4.09 -26.80 19.40
N ASP A 491 3.43 -27.93 19.11
CA ASP A 491 3.07 -28.94 20.11
C ASP A 491 4.20 -29.98 20.28
N ASP A 492 5.43 -29.69 19.84
CA ASP A 492 6.59 -30.62 19.94
C ASP A 492 7.17 -30.65 21.35
N PHE A 493 6.51 -31.43 22.21
CA PHE A 493 6.95 -31.81 23.55
C PHE A 493 7.63 -33.19 23.55
N LEU A 494 8.32 -33.54 22.46
CA LEU A 494 8.86 -34.89 22.22
C LEU A 494 10.17 -35.20 22.99
N ASP A 495 10.74 -34.22 23.69
CA ASP A 495 11.95 -34.40 24.50
C ASP A 495 11.64 -34.84 25.95
N ASP A 496 12.69 -35.25 26.68
CA ASP A 496 12.57 -35.79 28.05
C ASP A 496 11.94 -34.80 29.06
N GLN A 497 11.95 -33.50 28.76
CA GLN A 497 11.35 -32.43 29.59
C GLN A 497 10.02 -31.89 29.04
N GLY A 498 9.51 -32.44 27.94
CA GLY A 498 8.34 -31.90 27.24
C GLY A 498 7.08 -31.85 28.09
N VAL A 499 6.87 -32.83 28.97
CA VAL A 499 5.71 -32.86 29.88
C VAL A 499 5.73 -31.71 30.88
N THR A 500 6.90 -31.41 31.45
CA THR A 500 7.06 -30.31 32.41
C THR A 500 6.83 -28.97 31.73
N ARG A 501 7.36 -28.78 30.51
CA ARG A 501 7.14 -27.57 29.71
C ARG A 501 5.66 -27.40 29.35
N LEU A 502 4.98 -28.47 28.94
CA LEU A 502 3.54 -28.47 28.66
C LEU A 502 2.70 -28.14 29.90
N GLU A 503 3.02 -28.74 31.04
CA GLU A 503 2.34 -28.42 32.32
C GLU A 503 2.49 -26.95 32.69
N GLN A 504 3.71 -26.41 32.59
CA GLN A 504 4.00 -25.00 32.83
C GLN A 504 3.25 -24.09 31.87
N LEU A 505 3.17 -24.44 30.59
CA LEU A 505 2.46 -23.68 29.57
C LEU A 505 0.96 -23.66 29.82
N ILE A 506 0.35 -24.81 30.11
CA ILE A 506 -1.09 -24.90 30.45
C ILE A 506 -1.38 -24.11 31.74
N LEU A 507 -0.52 -24.24 32.75
CA LEU A 507 -0.67 -23.51 34.00
C LEU A 507 -0.57 -21.99 33.78
N LEU A 508 0.36 -21.56 32.92
CA LEU A 508 0.53 -20.17 32.54
C LEU A 508 -0.70 -19.64 31.79
N ASP A 509 -1.22 -20.36 30.81
CA ASP A 509 -2.44 -19.98 30.07
C ASP A 509 -3.66 -19.94 31.03
N MET A 510 -3.79 -20.90 31.93
CA MET A 510 -4.86 -20.92 32.94
C MET A 510 -4.81 -19.72 33.87
N ARG A 511 -3.60 -19.34 34.28
CA ARG A 511 -3.38 -18.16 35.11
C ARG A 511 -3.67 -16.88 34.31
N LEU A 512 -3.04 -16.67 33.16
CA LEU A 512 -3.11 -15.42 32.41
C LEU A 512 -4.54 -15.10 31.95
N PHE A 513 -5.25 -16.09 31.40
CA PHE A 513 -6.52 -15.82 30.75
C PHE A 513 -7.74 -16.12 31.61
N TYR A 514 -7.62 -17.02 32.58
CA TYR A 514 -8.73 -17.44 33.41
C TYR A 514 -8.56 -17.11 34.90
N GLY A 515 -7.37 -16.67 35.33
CA GLY A 515 -7.13 -16.25 36.71
C GLY A 515 -6.94 -17.40 37.69
N PHE A 516 -6.65 -18.61 37.20
CA PHE A 516 -6.48 -19.78 38.05
C PHE A 516 -5.27 -19.63 38.99
N ILE A 517 -5.50 -19.87 40.28
CA ILE A 517 -4.44 -19.93 41.31
C ILE A 517 -4.18 -21.40 41.64
N ALA A 518 -2.92 -21.83 41.47
CA ALA A 518 -2.51 -23.18 41.85
C ALA A 518 -2.57 -23.38 43.38
N PRO A 519 -2.98 -24.56 43.87
CA PRO A 519 -3.03 -24.84 45.30
C PRO A 519 -1.65 -24.77 45.96
N ILE A 520 -1.65 -24.39 47.25
CA ILE A 520 -0.46 -24.45 48.11
C ILE A 520 -0.77 -25.42 49.27
N PRO A 521 -0.01 -26.53 49.43
CA PRO A 521 1.14 -26.94 48.63
C PRO A 521 0.77 -27.43 47.22
N TYR A 522 1.73 -27.36 46.29
CA TYR A 522 1.53 -27.79 44.91
C TYR A 522 1.20 -29.30 44.84
N PRO A 523 0.12 -29.72 44.16
CA PRO A 523 -0.25 -31.13 44.09
C PRO A 523 0.76 -31.96 43.28
N THR A 524 1.45 -32.90 43.94
CA THR A 524 2.41 -33.82 43.31
C THR A 524 1.91 -35.26 43.22
N GLU A 525 0.81 -35.57 43.92
CA GLU A 525 0.21 -36.91 43.93
C GLU A 525 -0.57 -37.19 42.63
N LYS A 526 -0.81 -38.47 42.32
CA LYS A 526 -1.59 -38.84 41.12
C LYS A 526 -3.04 -38.33 41.24
N PRO A 527 -3.67 -37.94 40.13
CA PRO A 527 -5.06 -37.50 40.13
C PRO A 527 -5.99 -38.59 40.68
N THR A 528 -6.87 -38.17 41.59
CA THR A 528 -7.85 -38.99 42.30
C THR A 528 -9.08 -39.30 41.47
N SER A 529 -9.37 -38.47 40.46
CA SER A 529 -10.57 -38.60 39.61
C SER A 529 -10.23 -39.12 38.21
N SER A 530 -10.90 -40.20 37.80
CA SER A 530 -10.85 -40.66 36.41
C SER A 530 -11.70 -39.75 35.53
N ARG A 531 -11.21 -39.43 34.33
CA ARG A 531 -11.90 -38.57 33.35
C ARG A 531 -12.09 -39.33 32.06
N THR A 532 -13.25 -39.19 31.46
CA THR A 532 -13.51 -39.73 30.12
C THR A 532 -12.68 -38.99 29.07
N ASP A 533 -12.41 -39.63 27.94
CA ASP A 533 -11.67 -38.97 26.85
C ASP A 533 -12.42 -37.79 26.26
N GLN A 534 -13.76 -37.83 26.29
CA GLN A 534 -14.60 -36.70 25.89
C GLN A 534 -14.43 -35.50 26.83
N GLU A 535 -14.32 -35.73 28.13
CA GLU A 535 -14.10 -34.67 29.12
C GLU A 535 -12.72 -34.03 28.99
N LYS A 536 -11.68 -34.84 28.77
CA LYS A 536 -10.32 -34.35 28.47
C LYS A 536 -10.33 -33.48 27.22
N LYS A 537 -11.00 -33.95 26.15
CA LYS A 537 -11.14 -33.21 24.90
C LYS A 537 -11.84 -31.86 25.08
N ASN A 538 -12.90 -31.82 25.89
CA ASN A 538 -13.65 -30.59 26.16
C ASN A 538 -12.79 -29.59 26.94
N PHE A 539 -12.09 -30.06 27.97
CA PHE A 539 -11.18 -29.23 28.78
C PHE A 539 -10.04 -28.62 27.94
N LEU A 540 -9.34 -29.43 27.15
CA LEU A 540 -8.26 -28.93 26.29
C LEU A 540 -8.77 -27.96 25.24
N ARG A 541 -9.92 -28.26 24.63
CA ARG A 541 -10.51 -27.37 23.64
C ARG A 541 -10.91 -26.02 24.23
N TRP A 542 -11.37 -25.98 25.49
CA TRP A 542 -11.61 -24.72 26.21
C TRP A 542 -10.30 -23.93 26.45
N LEU A 543 -9.22 -24.60 26.80
CA LEU A 543 -7.91 -23.96 26.94
C LEU A 543 -7.30 -23.51 25.59
N GLY A 544 -7.80 -24.07 24.48
CA GLY A 544 -7.29 -23.80 23.15
C GLY A 544 -6.15 -24.74 22.74
N HIS A 545 -6.10 -25.96 23.27
CA HIS A 545 -5.09 -27.00 23.04
C HIS A 545 -5.65 -28.24 22.32
N ASN A 546 -4.79 -29.00 21.64
CA ASN A 546 -5.17 -30.25 20.95
C ASN A 546 -4.88 -31.50 21.80
N GLN A 547 -5.60 -32.59 21.52
CA GLN A 547 -5.55 -33.82 22.33
C GLN A 547 -4.41 -34.79 21.95
N ASN A 548 -3.70 -34.56 20.85
CA ASN A 548 -3.02 -35.62 20.11
C ASN A 548 -1.50 -35.71 20.33
N SER A 549 -1.03 -35.67 21.59
CA SER A 549 0.39 -35.94 21.89
C SER A 549 0.59 -36.89 23.08
N PRO A 550 1.65 -37.72 23.08
CA PRO A 550 2.04 -38.52 24.25
C PRO A 550 2.31 -37.67 25.50
N ALA A 551 2.79 -36.43 25.32
CA ALA A 551 2.99 -35.48 26.41
C ALA A 551 1.65 -35.10 27.07
N MET A 552 0.59 -34.92 26.28
CA MET A 552 -0.75 -34.61 26.79
C MET A 552 -1.35 -35.76 27.61
N ALA A 553 -1.08 -37.02 27.21
CA ALA A 553 -1.50 -38.18 28.00
C ALA A 553 -0.79 -38.26 29.36
N ARG A 554 0.49 -37.83 29.43
CA ARG A 554 1.25 -37.72 30.68
C ARG A 554 0.83 -36.53 31.52
N PHE A 555 0.48 -35.39 30.90
CA PHE A 555 -0.07 -34.23 31.60
C PHE A 555 -1.30 -34.60 32.44
N PHE A 556 -2.25 -35.36 31.89
CA PHE A 556 -3.42 -35.85 32.66
C PHE A 556 -3.10 -36.83 33.80
N GLN A 557 -1.84 -37.23 33.98
CA GLN A 557 -1.39 -38.02 35.13
C GLN A 557 -0.73 -37.14 36.21
N SER A 558 -0.53 -35.85 35.95
CA SER A 558 0.00 -34.88 36.91
C SER A 558 -1.06 -34.49 37.95
N GLY A 559 -0.62 -34.28 39.19
CA GLY A 559 -1.50 -33.96 40.33
C GLY A 559 -2.25 -32.65 40.18
N ILE A 560 -1.67 -31.66 39.50
CA ILE A 560 -2.29 -30.34 39.31
C ILE A 560 -3.58 -30.42 38.47
N THR A 561 -3.73 -31.46 37.65
CA THR A 561 -4.87 -31.58 36.73
C THR A 561 -6.21 -31.74 37.42
N ASP A 562 -6.27 -32.33 38.62
CA ASP A 562 -7.50 -32.40 39.43
C ASP A 562 -7.97 -31.01 39.83
N SER A 563 -7.05 -30.14 40.24
CA SER A 563 -7.36 -28.77 40.64
C SER A 563 -7.79 -27.91 39.45
N MET A 564 -7.06 -27.99 38.33
CA MET A 564 -7.41 -27.28 37.08
C MET A 564 -8.78 -27.71 36.53
N TYR A 565 -9.06 -29.02 36.56
CA TYR A 565 -10.32 -29.55 36.05
C TYR A 565 -11.51 -29.21 36.96
N LYS A 566 -11.31 -29.23 38.29
CA LYS A 566 -12.31 -28.76 39.26
C LYS A 566 -12.64 -27.29 39.03
N PHE A 567 -11.62 -26.44 38.85
CA PHE A 567 -11.81 -25.02 38.51
C PHE A 567 -12.62 -24.86 37.21
N TYR A 568 -12.23 -25.56 36.14
CA TYR A 568 -12.98 -25.57 34.87
C TYR A 568 -14.45 -25.96 35.04
N LYS A 569 -14.72 -27.02 35.81
CA LYS A 569 -16.10 -27.47 36.08
C LYS A 569 -16.89 -26.42 36.86
N LEU A 570 -16.27 -25.78 37.86
CA LEU A 570 -16.91 -24.70 38.62
C LEU A 570 -17.29 -23.55 37.69
N CYS A 571 -16.35 -23.09 36.84
CA CYS A 571 -16.62 -22.04 35.85
C CYS A 571 -17.74 -22.40 34.86
N LEU A 572 -17.93 -23.67 34.52
CA LEU A 572 -19.03 -24.13 33.67
C LEU A 572 -20.39 -24.11 34.38
N THR A 573 -20.39 -24.38 35.68
CA THR A 573 -21.62 -24.52 36.48
C THR A 573 -22.03 -23.22 37.18
N THR A 574 -21.20 -22.18 37.13
CA THR A 574 -21.48 -20.90 37.77
C THR A 574 -22.80 -20.30 37.27
N THR A 575 -23.75 -20.14 38.18
CA THR A 575 -25.00 -19.40 37.97
C THR A 575 -25.34 -18.67 39.27
N GLY A 576 -25.54 -17.35 39.22
CA GLY A 576 -25.75 -16.54 40.43
C GLY A 576 -24.50 -16.50 41.33
N ASP A 577 -24.66 -16.78 42.63
CA ASP A 577 -23.63 -16.64 43.68
C ASP A 577 -22.59 -17.79 43.75
N VAL A 578 -22.70 -18.81 42.90
CA VAL A 578 -21.83 -20.00 42.94
C VAL A 578 -20.57 -19.78 42.09
N HIS A 579 -19.51 -19.23 42.69
CA HIS A 579 -18.24 -18.97 42.02
C HIS A 579 -17.14 -19.95 42.46
N PRO A 580 -16.06 -20.12 41.66
CA PRO A 580 -14.81 -20.68 42.16
C PRO A 580 -14.38 -20.02 43.49
N PRO A 581 -13.88 -20.80 44.46
CA PRO A 581 -13.38 -20.25 45.72
C PRO A 581 -12.30 -19.19 45.50
N ALA A 582 -12.25 -18.18 46.37
CA ALA A 582 -11.27 -17.09 46.30
C ALA A 582 -9.80 -17.56 46.39
N GLU A 583 -9.57 -18.75 46.96
CA GLU A 583 -8.27 -19.42 47.00
C GLU A 583 -7.79 -19.89 45.62
N THR A 584 -8.72 -20.08 44.69
CA THR A 584 -8.48 -20.66 43.35
C THR A 584 -8.66 -19.67 42.21
N TRP A 585 -9.12 -18.44 42.50
CA TRP A 585 -9.42 -17.41 41.50
C TRP A 585 -8.97 -16.02 41.93
N ASP A 586 -8.26 -15.33 41.04
CA ASP A 586 -7.57 -14.04 41.32
C ASP A 586 -8.45 -12.78 41.22
N ILE A 587 -9.70 -12.90 40.76
CA ILE A 587 -10.64 -11.77 40.64
C ILE A 587 -11.72 -11.73 41.72
N MET A 588 -11.62 -12.59 42.74
CA MET A 588 -12.55 -12.59 43.87
C MET A 588 -12.13 -11.56 44.92
N ASP A 589 -13.10 -10.95 45.60
CA ASP A 589 -12.86 -9.91 46.60
C ASP A 589 -11.93 -10.32 47.75
N THR A 590 -11.96 -11.59 48.13
CA THR A 590 -11.17 -12.20 49.22
C THR A 590 -10.01 -13.04 48.70
N THR A 591 -9.56 -12.81 47.47
CA THR A 591 -8.51 -13.61 46.86
C THR A 591 -7.19 -13.52 47.60
N ILE A 592 -6.47 -14.64 47.65
CA ILE A 592 -5.15 -14.74 48.28
C ILE A 592 -4.02 -14.19 47.40
N ARG A 593 -4.28 -14.04 46.08
CA ARG A 593 -3.27 -13.58 45.11
C ARG A 593 -3.93 -12.74 44.03
N LEU A 594 -3.77 -11.42 44.15
CA LEU A 594 -4.23 -10.45 43.16
C LEU A 594 -3.35 -10.45 41.89
N PRO A 595 -3.85 -9.92 40.76
CA PRO A 595 -3.04 -9.67 39.56
C PRO A 595 -1.82 -8.81 39.86
N GLU A 596 -0.69 -9.11 39.21
CA GLU A 596 0.62 -8.52 39.56
C GLU A 596 0.72 -7.02 39.21
N ASN A 597 0.03 -6.55 38.17
CA ASN A 597 0.11 -5.16 37.69
C ASN A 597 -1.20 -4.38 37.92
N LEU A 598 -1.88 -4.57 39.06
CA LEU A 598 -3.10 -3.81 39.37
C LEU A 598 -2.92 -2.28 39.37
N GLY A 599 -1.69 -1.79 39.55
CA GLY A 599 -1.38 -0.36 39.43
C GLY A 599 -1.75 0.25 38.07
N LEU A 600 -1.86 -0.56 37.00
CA LEU A 600 -2.33 -0.11 35.69
C LEU A 600 -3.76 0.45 35.73
N LEU A 601 -4.61 -0.05 36.65
CA LEU A 601 -5.99 0.39 36.79
C LEU A 601 -6.13 1.83 37.27
N GLN A 602 -5.07 2.43 37.85
CA GLN A 602 -5.06 3.86 38.20
C GLN A 602 -5.12 4.76 36.98
N ARG A 603 -4.80 4.23 35.79
CA ARG A 603 -4.79 4.95 34.51
C ARG A 603 -5.89 4.47 33.56
N LEU A 604 -6.86 3.73 34.10
CA LEU A 604 -7.97 3.18 33.33
C LEU A 604 -9.10 4.21 33.22
N THR A 605 -9.44 4.56 32.00
CA THR A 605 -10.66 5.30 31.65
C THR A 605 -11.64 4.36 30.97
N VAL A 606 -12.90 4.36 31.39
CA VAL A 606 -13.97 3.54 30.78
C VAL A 606 -14.89 4.46 29.98
N LEU A 607 -14.97 4.25 28.66
CA LEU A 607 -15.84 5.02 27.77
C LEU A 607 -16.97 4.15 27.21
N PRO A 608 -18.21 4.64 27.15
CA PRO A 608 -19.27 3.96 26.41
C PRO A 608 -18.94 3.95 24.91
N ARG A 609 -19.15 2.83 24.23
CA ARG A 609 -18.97 2.71 22.78
C ARG A 609 -20.21 3.26 22.06
N PRO A 610 -20.14 4.43 21.40
CA PRO A 610 -21.24 4.85 20.52
C PRO A 610 -21.33 3.90 19.32
N VAL A 611 -22.55 3.51 18.96
CA VAL A 611 -22.86 2.56 17.87
C VAL A 611 -22.57 3.15 16.47
N ALA A 612 -22.20 4.42 16.37
CA ALA A 612 -21.87 5.07 15.11
C ALA A 612 -20.35 5.12 14.88
N THR A 613 -19.75 3.97 14.52
CA THR A 613 -18.45 3.99 13.84
C THR A 613 -18.65 4.58 12.45
N LEU A 614 -17.97 5.69 12.16
CA LEU A 614 -17.97 6.29 10.82
C LEU A 614 -17.23 5.33 9.86
N GLY A 615 -17.96 4.40 9.22
CA GLY A 615 -17.39 3.49 8.21
C GLY A 615 -17.80 2.02 8.29
N SER A 616 -18.49 1.57 9.34
CA SER A 616 -19.06 0.20 9.39
C SER A 616 -20.58 0.27 9.41
N ALA A 617 -21.20 -0.15 8.29
CA ALA A 617 -22.64 -0.29 8.19
C ALA A 617 -23.10 -1.59 8.86
N THR A 618 -22.96 -1.70 10.18
CA THR A 618 -23.70 -2.71 10.96
C THR A 618 -24.47 -2.01 12.07
N GLN A 619 -25.72 -1.66 11.76
CA GLN A 619 -26.69 -1.29 12.80
C GLN A 619 -26.83 -2.47 13.77
N ALA A 620 -26.42 -2.29 15.02
CA ALA A 620 -26.78 -3.22 16.09
C ALA A 620 -28.30 -3.24 16.23
N LYS A 621 -28.91 -4.43 16.12
CA LYS A 621 -30.33 -4.62 16.44
C LYS A 621 -30.52 -4.39 17.94
N GLY A 622 -31.49 -3.56 18.30
CA GLY A 622 -31.79 -3.21 19.70
C GLY A 622 -31.95 -4.45 20.57
N GLY A 623 -31.10 -4.56 21.59
CA GLY A 623 -31.08 -5.66 22.56
C GLY A 623 -29.73 -5.90 23.24
N ASP A 624 -28.62 -5.43 22.67
CA ASP A 624 -27.27 -5.68 23.22
C ASP A 624 -26.90 -4.74 24.39
N ARG A 625 -26.20 -5.31 25.38
CA ARG A 625 -25.61 -4.61 26.54
C ARG A 625 -24.76 -3.41 26.09
N PRO A 626 -24.61 -2.34 26.90
CA PRO A 626 -23.70 -1.25 26.57
C PRO A 626 -22.28 -1.82 26.40
N HIS A 627 -21.70 -1.65 25.21
CA HIS A 627 -20.32 -2.01 24.95
C HIS A 627 -19.44 -0.88 25.49
N PHE A 628 -18.37 -1.20 26.22
CA PHE A 628 -17.44 -0.21 26.76
C PHE A 628 -16.06 -0.36 26.10
N TRP A 629 -15.35 0.76 26.00
CA TRP A 629 -13.93 0.81 25.69
C TRP A 629 -13.16 1.03 27.00
N PHE A 630 -12.13 0.22 27.22
CA PHE A 630 -11.25 0.30 28.38
C PHE A 630 -9.91 0.90 27.95
N ILE A 631 -9.69 2.17 28.25
CA ILE A 631 -8.55 2.96 27.80
C ILE A 631 -7.51 3.02 28.91
N LEU A 632 -6.32 2.48 28.65
CA LEU A 632 -5.15 2.56 29.53
C LEU A 632 -4.22 3.65 28.99
N GLU A 633 -4.12 4.75 29.74
CA GLU A 633 -3.24 5.87 29.39
C GLU A 633 -1.81 5.64 29.89
N PHE A 634 -0.82 5.71 29.01
CA PHE A 634 0.60 5.52 29.38
C PHE A 634 1.37 6.83 29.58
N GLY A 635 0.67 7.96 29.64
CA GLY A 635 1.26 9.31 29.75
C GLY A 635 2.10 9.68 28.52
N ASN A 636 3.03 10.62 28.66
CA ASN A 636 3.85 11.15 27.56
C ASN A 636 4.87 10.15 26.97
N SER A 637 4.87 8.89 27.41
CA SER A 637 5.79 7.86 26.89
C SER A 637 5.45 7.45 25.46
N HIS A 638 4.17 7.51 25.09
CA HIS A 638 3.65 7.13 23.78
C HIS A 638 2.62 8.16 23.30
N PRO A 639 2.52 8.41 21.99
CA PRO A 639 1.54 9.34 21.44
C PRO A 639 0.11 8.78 21.41
N TRP A 640 -0.06 7.50 21.74
CA TRP A 640 -1.33 6.77 21.74
C TRP A 640 -1.61 6.11 23.11
N SER A 641 -2.87 5.80 23.37
CA SER A 641 -3.34 5.05 24.53
C SER A 641 -3.81 3.65 24.10
N LEU A 642 -3.56 2.63 24.94
CA LEU A 642 -4.04 1.27 24.66
C LEU A 642 -5.53 1.20 24.97
N VAL A 643 -6.30 0.61 24.06
CA VAL A 643 -7.73 0.43 24.23
C VAL A 643 -8.09 -1.05 24.07
N LEU A 644 -8.78 -1.59 25.07
CA LEU A 644 -9.28 -2.96 25.12
C LEU A 644 -10.82 -2.97 25.05
N MET A 645 -11.37 -4.05 24.51
CA MET A 645 -12.81 -4.18 24.23
C MET A 645 -13.58 -4.99 25.27
N THR A 646 -12.87 -5.70 26.14
CA THR A 646 -13.47 -6.57 27.15
C THR A 646 -12.79 -6.35 28.50
N ALA A 647 -13.55 -6.48 29.58
CA ALA A 647 -13.01 -6.43 30.94
C ALA A 647 -12.03 -7.59 31.19
N ALA A 648 -12.30 -8.77 30.61
CA ALA A 648 -11.43 -9.93 30.71
C ALA A 648 -10.02 -9.66 30.14
N ASP A 649 -9.91 -8.92 29.03
CA ASP A 649 -8.62 -8.55 28.43
C ASP A 649 -7.87 -7.55 29.32
N VAL A 650 -8.56 -6.60 29.95
CA VAL A 650 -7.94 -5.65 30.91
C VAL A 650 -7.32 -6.40 32.08
N VAL A 651 -8.06 -7.36 32.65
CA VAL A 651 -7.54 -8.19 33.73
C VAL A 651 -6.39 -9.07 33.25
N THR A 652 -6.45 -9.58 32.01
CA THR A 652 -5.35 -10.34 31.39
C THR A 652 -4.07 -9.51 31.32
N VAL A 653 -4.16 -8.24 30.89
CA VAL A 653 -3.01 -7.31 30.91
C VAL A 653 -2.47 -7.10 32.33
N CYS A 654 -3.34 -7.02 33.33
CA CYS A 654 -2.93 -6.92 34.74
C CYS A 654 -2.18 -8.17 35.24
N ARG A 655 -2.32 -9.32 34.58
CA ARG A 655 -1.69 -10.60 34.98
C ARG A 655 -0.32 -10.87 34.35
N ILE A 656 0.12 -10.08 33.38
CA ILE A 656 1.37 -10.31 32.64
C ILE A 656 2.58 -10.11 33.58
N SER A 657 3.36 -11.16 33.81
CA SER A 657 4.59 -11.04 34.62
C SER A 657 5.73 -10.39 33.82
N PRO A 658 6.60 -9.56 34.44
CA PRO A 658 7.80 -9.05 33.79
C PRO A 658 8.75 -10.19 33.36
N SER A 659 9.30 -10.09 32.15
CA SER A 659 10.19 -11.12 31.58
C SER A 659 11.40 -11.40 32.49
N VAL A 660 11.63 -12.68 32.77
CA VAL A 660 12.75 -13.19 33.60
C VAL A 660 14.08 -12.91 32.89
N GLY A 661 14.71 -11.78 33.20
CA GLY A 661 15.99 -11.38 32.60
C GLY A 661 16.47 -9.98 32.99
N SER A 662 15.56 -9.06 33.32
CA SER A 662 15.96 -7.76 33.86
C SER A 662 16.24 -7.89 35.35
N LYS A 663 17.51 -7.69 35.76
CA LYS A 663 17.97 -7.85 37.15
C LYS A 663 17.36 -6.85 38.15
N HIS A 664 16.43 -5.99 37.72
CA HIS A 664 15.60 -5.14 38.56
C HIS A 664 14.14 -5.26 38.12
N ALA A 665 13.22 -5.41 39.08
CA ALA A 665 11.78 -5.46 38.89
C ALA A 665 11.25 -4.11 38.36
N ASN A 666 11.50 -3.82 37.08
CA ASN A 666 10.88 -2.70 36.41
C ASN A 666 9.40 -3.02 36.17
N PRO A 667 8.51 -2.00 36.28
CA PRO A 667 7.12 -2.15 35.87
C PRO A 667 7.06 -2.56 34.39
N ILE A 668 6.06 -3.37 34.04
CA ILE A 668 5.84 -3.81 32.66
C ILE A 668 5.72 -2.59 31.73
N SER A 669 6.47 -2.58 30.62
CA SER A 669 6.42 -1.48 29.67
C SER A 669 5.18 -1.58 28.78
N PRO A 670 4.67 -0.45 28.25
CA PRO A 670 3.62 -0.47 27.22
C PRO A 670 3.98 -1.36 26.03
N ASP A 671 5.24 -1.34 25.59
CA ASP A 671 5.74 -2.13 24.46
C ASP A 671 5.65 -3.64 24.72
N ASP A 672 5.95 -4.08 25.96
CA ASP A 672 5.80 -5.48 26.37
C ASP A 672 4.32 -5.91 26.31
N ILE A 673 3.40 -5.04 26.73
CA ILE A 673 1.96 -5.29 26.68
C ILE A 673 1.50 -5.42 25.23
N ILE A 674 1.84 -4.46 24.37
CA ILE A 674 1.48 -4.49 22.95
C ILE A 674 2.06 -5.73 22.27
N SER A 675 3.34 -6.02 22.51
CA SER A 675 4.00 -7.21 21.97
C SER A 675 3.28 -8.49 22.40
N PHE A 676 2.87 -8.59 23.66
CA PHE A 676 2.08 -9.72 24.15
C PHE A 676 0.71 -9.83 23.45
N LEU A 677 -0.03 -8.73 23.33
CA LEU A 677 -1.34 -8.70 22.68
C LEU A 677 -1.24 -9.10 21.20
N VAL A 678 -0.25 -8.56 20.48
CA VAL A 678 0.05 -8.92 19.10
C VAL A 678 0.47 -10.37 18.99
N GLN A 679 1.38 -10.87 19.83
CA GLN A 679 1.79 -12.29 19.78
C GLN A 679 0.64 -13.26 20.07
N ARG A 680 -0.34 -12.86 20.89
CA ARG A 680 -1.49 -13.70 21.22
C ARG A 680 -2.70 -13.45 20.30
N GLY A 681 -2.60 -12.57 19.31
CA GLY A 681 -3.71 -12.22 18.42
C GLY A 681 -4.94 -11.72 19.16
N ILE A 682 -4.74 -11.05 20.30
CA ILE A 682 -5.80 -10.46 21.12
C ILE A 682 -6.22 -9.15 20.45
N PRO A 683 -7.50 -8.91 20.19
CA PRO A 683 -7.96 -7.66 19.62
C PRO A 683 -7.72 -6.46 20.55
N PHE A 684 -7.16 -5.36 20.04
CA PHE A 684 -7.00 -4.10 20.76
C PHE A 684 -6.91 -2.91 19.80
N HIS A 685 -6.81 -1.70 20.35
CA HIS A 685 -6.66 -0.46 19.61
C HIS A 685 -5.58 0.44 20.24
N THR A 686 -5.00 1.34 19.45
CA THR A 686 -4.00 2.33 19.91
C THR A 686 -4.48 3.74 19.59
N PHE A 687 -5.44 4.23 20.37
CA PHE A 687 -6.11 5.50 20.12
C PHE A 687 -5.17 6.67 20.32
N GLN A 688 -5.12 7.55 19.31
CA GLN A 688 -4.39 8.81 19.35
C GLN A 688 -5.40 9.97 19.35
N SER A 689 -5.11 11.05 20.07
CA SER A 689 -5.93 12.27 19.97
C SER A 689 -5.89 12.83 18.54
N SER A 690 -7.05 13.24 18.02
CA SER A 690 -7.16 13.84 16.68
C SER A 690 -6.46 15.19 16.55
N ASP A 691 -6.13 15.83 17.68
CA ASP A 691 -5.33 17.06 17.71
C ASP A 691 -3.87 16.80 17.36
N ILE A 692 -3.40 15.55 17.48
CA ILE A 692 -2.05 15.16 17.11
C ILE A 692 -2.06 14.78 15.62
N PRO A 693 -1.28 15.45 14.76
CA PRO A 693 -1.24 15.11 13.35
C PRO A 693 -0.76 13.66 13.18
N PRO A 694 -1.44 12.86 12.35
CA PRO A 694 -1.07 11.46 12.17
C PRO A 694 0.31 11.34 11.51
N ARG A 695 0.94 10.18 11.67
CA ARG A 695 2.19 9.86 10.94
C ARG A 695 1.89 9.86 9.45
N HIS A 696 2.25 10.94 8.76
CA HIS A 696 1.90 11.11 7.35
C HIS A 696 2.63 10.09 6.47
N ILE A 697 1.93 9.01 6.12
CA ILE A 697 2.42 7.95 5.24
C ILE A 697 1.58 8.01 3.97
N ALA A 698 2.17 8.13 2.78
CA ALA A 698 1.33 8.08 1.59
C ALA A 698 0.72 6.70 1.38
N TYR A 699 -0.59 6.78 1.24
CA TYR A 699 -1.48 5.68 1.04
C TYR A 699 -1.20 4.96 -0.28
N GLN A 700 -0.92 3.66 -0.19
CA GLN A 700 -1.01 2.79 -1.35
C GLN A 700 -2.45 2.35 -1.55
N PRO A 701 -2.96 2.40 -2.80
CA PRO A 701 -4.35 2.08 -3.06
C PRO A 701 -4.64 0.61 -2.79
N THR A 702 -5.66 0.36 -1.98
CA THR A 702 -6.22 -0.98 -1.80
C THR A 702 -7.12 -1.33 -2.99
N PRO A 703 -7.31 -2.63 -3.29
CA PRO A 703 -8.24 -3.05 -4.34
C PRO A 703 -9.65 -2.53 -4.02
N SER A 704 -10.34 -1.99 -5.03
CA SER A 704 -11.68 -1.42 -4.87
C SER A 704 -12.81 -2.44 -5.02
N GLN A 705 -12.49 -3.67 -5.41
CA GLN A 705 -13.45 -4.74 -5.66
C GLN A 705 -12.85 -6.13 -5.34
N LEU A 706 -13.74 -7.08 -5.04
CA LEU A 706 -13.38 -8.49 -4.88
C LEU A 706 -13.02 -9.13 -6.23
N PRO A 707 -12.04 -10.04 -6.28
CA PRO A 707 -11.76 -10.82 -7.48
C PRO A 707 -12.95 -11.69 -7.89
N ARG A 708 -13.29 -11.73 -9.19
CA ARG A 708 -14.35 -12.56 -9.74
C ARG A 708 -13.83 -13.75 -10.52
N LYS A 709 -14.51 -14.88 -10.38
CA LYS A 709 -14.23 -16.13 -11.12
C LYS A 709 -15.50 -16.64 -11.82
N PRO A 710 -15.38 -17.30 -12.97
CA PRO A 710 -16.52 -17.82 -13.75
C PRO A 710 -17.24 -18.95 -13.01
N ALA A 711 -18.40 -19.33 -13.54
CA ALA A 711 -19.13 -20.48 -13.04
C ALA A 711 -18.37 -21.80 -13.28
N GLY A 712 -18.23 -22.58 -12.21
CA GLY A 712 -17.55 -23.87 -12.24
C GLY A 712 -16.02 -23.81 -12.16
N TYR A 713 -15.43 -22.63 -11.91
CA TYR A 713 -13.98 -22.48 -11.75
C TYR A 713 -13.42 -23.43 -10.68
N GLN A 714 -12.32 -24.11 -11.01
CA GLN A 714 -11.58 -24.96 -10.09
C GLN A 714 -10.32 -24.22 -9.65
N PHE A 715 -10.21 -23.93 -8.35
CA PHE A 715 -9.09 -23.17 -7.84
C PHE A 715 -7.86 -24.06 -7.65
N THR A 716 -6.70 -23.54 -8.00
CA THR A 716 -5.41 -24.24 -7.94
C THR A 716 -4.49 -23.66 -6.88
N ARG A 717 -3.35 -24.32 -6.67
CA ARG A 717 -2.26 -23.81 -5.83
C ARG A 717 -1.78 -22.43 -6.30
N ASP A 718 -1.70 -22.21 -7.61
CA ASP A 718 -1.24 -20.93 -8.17
C ASP A 718 -2.21 -19.79 -7.84
N ASP A 719 -3.53 -20.06 -7.84
CA ASP A 719 -4.53 -19.06 -7.43
C ASP A 719 -4.34 -18.67 -5.95
N TYR A 720 -3.98 -19.62 -5.10
CA TYR A 720 -3.66 -19.32 -3.70
C TYR A 720 -2.37 -18.50 -3.57
N LEU A 721 -1.30 -18.87 -4.29
CA LEU A 721 -0.03 -18.11 -4.26
C LEU A 721 -0.23 -16.68 -4.76
N GLN A 722 -1.09 -16.48 -5.76
CA GLN A 722 -1.44 -15.16 -6.25
C GLN A 722 -2.27 -14.37 -5.24
N TYR A 723 -3.25 -15.00 -4.58
CA TYR A 723 -3.98 -14.41 -3.47
C TYR A 723 -3.01 -13.97 -2.36
N GLN A 724 -2.11 -14.86 -1.94
CA GLN A 724 -1.13 -14.58 -0.89
C GLN A 724 -0.26 -13.38 -1.26
N HIS A 725 0.28 -13.36 -2.48
CA HIS A 725 1.08 -12.24 -2.97
C HIS A 725 0.30 -10.92 -2.97
N THR A 726 -0.96 -10.94 -3.42
CA THR A 726 -1.82 -9.74 -3.48
C THR A 726 -2.17 -9.24 -2.07
N ARG A 727 -2.46 -10.17 -1.16
CA ARG A 727 -2.69 -9.89 0.25
C ARG A 727 -1.46 -9.27 0.89
N ASP A 728 -0.29 -9.87 0.70
CA ASP A 728 0.96 -9.39 1.32
C ASP A 728 1.36 -8.01 0.77
N LEU A 729 1.12 -7.76 -0.54
CA LEU A 729 1.29 -6.43 -1.13
C LEU A 729 0.34 -5.40 -0.48
N MET A 730 -0.93 -5.76 -0.27
CA MET A 730 -1.88 -4.89 0.42
C MET A 730 -1.44 -4.63 1.86
N LEU A 731 -1.02 -5.68 2.59
CA LEU A 731 -0.57 -5.62 3.97
C LEU A 731 0.74 -4.85 4.17
N SER A 732 1.54 -4.64 3.11
CA SER A 732 2.75 -3.82 3.16
C SER A 732 2.50 -2.33 3.42
N ASN A 733 1.23 -1.88 3.33
CA ASN A 733 0.86 -0.52 3.67
C ASN A 733 0.85 -0.36 5.21
N PRO A 734 1.56 0.61 5.80
CA PRO A 734 1.65 0.76 7.27
C PRO A 734 0.29 0.88 7.99
N ARG A 735 -0.76 1.39 7.34
CA ARG A 735 -2.13 1.41 7.93
C ARG A 735 -2.64 0.01 8.26
N MET A 736 -2.12 -1.01 7.57
CA MET A 736 -2.55 -2.40 7.70
C MET A 736 -2.07 -3.04 8.99
N ARG A 737 -1.35 -2.32 9.84
CA ARG A 737 -1.27 -2.61 11.28
C ARG A 737 -2.64 -2.85 11.92
N ALA A 738 -3.71 -2.24 11.37
CA ALA A 738 -5.09 -2.51 11.74
C ALA A 738 -5.47 -4.01 11.64
N ALA A 739 -4.83 -4.78 10.75
CA ALA A 739 -5.01 -6.22 10.64
C ALA A 739 -4.42 -6.98 11.85
N LEU A 740 -3.32 -6.50 12.44
CA LEU A 740 -2.79 -7.05 13.68
C LEU A 740 -3.68 -6.69 14.87
N LEU A 741 -4.15 -5.44 14.93
CA LEU A 741 -5.09 -4.94 15.95
C LEU A 741 -6.43 -5.68 15.96
N ARG A 742 -6.92 -6.11 14.79
CA ARG A 742 -8.21 -6.79 14.61
C ARG A 742 -8.29 -8.17 15.28
N GLY A 743 -7.14 -8.82 15.51
CA GLY A 743 -7.06 -10.18 16.06
C GLY A 743 -7.67 -11.27 15.15
N GLY A 744 -7.83 -12.46 15.71
CA GLY A 744 -8.51 -13.59 15.05
C GLY A 744 -7.85 -14.06 13.74
N ILE A 745 -8.67 -14.48 12.77
CA ILE A 745 -8.16 -15.00 11.49
C ILE A 745 -7.45 -13.94 10.65
N VAL A 746 -7.90 -12.67 10.74
CA VAL A 746 -7.29 -11.54 10.02
C VAL A 746 -5.87 -11.31 10.51
N TRP A 747 -5.68 -11.29 11.83
CA TRP A 747 -4.36 -11.22 12.45
C TRP A 747 -3.45 -12.35 11.98
N ARG A 748 -3.94 -13.60 11.97
CA ARG A 748 -3.10 -14.75 11.60
C ARG A 748 -2.59 -14.65 10.17
N LEU A 749 -3.44 -14.15 9.27
CA LEU A 749 -3.11 -13.96 7.85
C LEU A 749 -2.20 -12.75 7.62
N ALA A 750 -2.20 -11.79 8.55
CA ALA A 750 -1.37 -10.59 8.48
C ALA A 750 -0.03 -10.69 9.22
N TYR A 751 0.07 -11.59 10.20
CA TYR A 751 1.18 -11.66 11.15
C TYR A 751 2.57 -11.70 10.52
N SER A 752 2.72 -12.44 9.42
CA SER A 752 4.03 -12.56 8.75
C SER A 752 4.34 -11.43 7.77
N ALA A 753 3.37 -10.56 7.47
CA ALA A 753 3.48 -9.52 6.45
C ALA A 753 3.46 -8.09 7.00
N VAL A 754 3.06 -7.90 8.27
CA VAL A 754 2.95 -6.59 8.94
C VAL A 754 3.92 -6.53 10.11
N SER A 755 4.60 -5.39 10.30
CA SER A 755 5.58 -5.21 11.38
C SER A 755 4.92 -4.84 12.72
N VAL A 756 5.45 -5.37 13.84
CA VAL A 756 5.04 -4.91 15.19
C VAL A 756 5.44 -3.45 15.41
N SER A 757 6.54 -3.00 14.80
CA SER A 757 6.98 -1.61 14.91
C SER A 757 5.92 -0.65 14.38
N ASP A 758 5.20 -1.00 13.31
CA ASP A 758 4.10 -0.18 12.80
C ASP A 758 2.97 -0.03 13.83
N VAL A 759 2.72 -1.07 14.64
CA VAL A 759 1.74 -1.04 15.74
C VAL A 759 2.23 -0.13 16.88
N LEU A 760 3.49 -0.26 17.29
CA LEU A 760 4.11 0.51 18.36
C LEU A 760 4.25 2.00 18.00
N ASP A 761 4.46 2.32 16.74
CA ASP A 761 4.52 3.71 16.27
C ASP A 761 3.15 4.42 16.31
N GLY A 762 2.06 3.65 16.37
CA GLY A 762 0.70 4.17 16.44
C GLY A 762 0.08 4.58 15.09
N PRO A 763 -1.09 5.26 15.14
CA PRO A 763 -1.92 5.54 13.98
C PRO A 763 -1.27 6.30 12.82
N THR A 764 -1.64 5.89 11.61
CA THR A 764 -1.14 6.45 10.34
C THR A 764 -2.05 7.51 9.72
N GLY A 765 -3.32 7.58 10.17
CA GLY A 765 -4.30 8.58 9.73
C GLY A 765 -5.38 8.05 8.77
N VAL A 766 -6.31 8.93 8.39
CA VAL A 766 -7.58 8.63 7.70
C VAL A 766 -7.41 7.93 6.33
N PRO A 767 -8.34 7.02 5.94
CA PRO A 767 -9.54 6.63 6.68
C PRO A 767 -9.29 5.56 7.74
N GLY A 768 -9.79 5.83 8.95
CA GLY A 768 -9.65 4.99 10.12
C GLY A 768 -10.86 5.14 11.05
N LEU A 769 -10.80 4.47 12.20
CA LEU A 769 -11.77 4.56 13.27
C LEU A 769 -11.66 5.95 13.94
N ILE A 770 -12.78 6.68 14.03
CA ILE A 770 -12.88 7.91 14.83
C ILE A 770 -13.88 7.67 15.95
N VAL A 771 -13.49 7.95 17.19
CA VAL A 771 -14.31 7.78 18.39
C VAL A 771 -14.33 9.08 19.18
N ARG A 772 -15.54 9.58 19.47
CA ARG A 772 -15.72 10.78 20.30
C ARG A 772 -15.91 10.39 21.76
N ASP A 773 -15.07 10.93 22.64
CA ASP A 773 -15.32 10.94 24.07
C ASP A 773 -16.27 12.09 24.41
N LEU A 774 -17.50 11.75 24.79
CA LEU A 774 -18.51 12.74 25.14
C LEU A 774 -18.23 13.43 26.49
N ASN A 775 -17.44 12.81 27.37
CA ASN A 775 -17.11 13.35 28.68
C ASN A 775 -15.99 14.40 28.59
N LYS A 776 -14.93 14.10 27.82
CA LYS A 776 -13.81 15.02 27.57
C LYS A 776 -14.05 15.97 26.39
N ASN A 777 -15.04 15.67 25.55
CA ASN A 777 -15.29 16.35 24.27
C ASN A 777 -14.06 16.31 23.34
N GLU A 778 -13.37 15.17 23.33
CA GLU A 778 -12.18 14.89 22.53
C GLU A 778 -12.48 13.81 21.49
N ASP A 779 -11.87 13.92 20.30
CA ASP A 779 -11.97 12.90 19.25
C ASP A 779 -10.68 12.07 19.22
N TYR A 780 -10.80 10.76 19.36
CA TYR A 780 -9.73 9.80 19.17
C TYR A 780 -9.77 9.21 17.75
N GLN A 781 -8.60 8.92 17.21
CA GLN A 781 -8.44 8.26 15.91
C GLN A 781 -7.55 7.02 16.03
N ASP A 782 -7.84 6.02 15.19
CA ASP A 782 -7.05 4.80 15.03
C ASP A 782 -7.20 4.25 13.60
N ASP A 783 -6.31 3.35 13.18
CA ASP A 783 -6.45 2.68 11.88
C ASP A 783 -7.50 1.57 11.98
N ALA A 784 -8.32 1.41 10.93
CA ALA A 784 -9.34 0.37 10.87
C ALA A 784 -9.43 -0.22 9.46
N LEU A 785 -9.69 -1.53 9.41
CA LEU A 785 -9.98 -2.23 8.17
C LEU A 785 -11.42 -1.93 7.72
N THR A 786 -11.57 -1.69 6.43
CA THR A 786 -12.86 -1.74 5.74
C THR A 786 -13.32 -3.19 5.60
N ALA A 787 -14.64 -3.40 5.44
CA ALA A 787 -15.18 -4.74 5.17
C ALA A 787 -14.55 -5.39 3.92
N LEU A 788 -14.27 -4.58 2.89
CA LEU A 788 -13.61 -5.06 1.68
C LEU A 788 -12.17 -5.50 1.95
N GLU A 789 -11.40 -4.74 2.74
CA GLU A 789 -10.04 -5.14 3.13
C GLU A 789 -10.06 -6.44 3.93
N GLU A 790 -10.98 -6.62 4.90
CA GLU A 790 -11.14 -7.90 5.62
C GLU A 790 -11.46 -9.05 4.65
N ASP A 791 -12.41 -8.84 3.73
CA ASP A 791 -12.81 -9.83 2.72
C ASP A 791 -11.64 -10.20 1.79
N LEU A 792 -10.82 -9.23 1.39
CA LEU A 792 -9.61 -9.47 0.59
C LEU A 792 -8.55 -10.21 1.39
N ILE A 793 -8.35 -9.88 2.68
CA ILE A 793 -7.39 -10.56 3.55
C ILE A 793 -7.74 -12.04 3.70
N VAL A 794 -9.02 -12.39 3.84
CA VAL A 794 -9.45 -13.80 3.96
C VAL A 794 -9.54 -14.52 2.60
N GLY A 795 -9.24 -13.82 1.51
CA GLY A 795 -9.24 -14.34 0.15
C GLY A 795 -10.65 -14.66 -0.35
N LEU A 796 -11.58 -13.71 -0.20
CA LEU A 796 -12.96 -13.82 -0.70
C LEU A 796 -13.02 -13.53 -2.21
N TYR A 797 -13.70 -14.42 -2.93
CA TYR A 797 -13.98 -14.34 -4.35
C TYR A 797 -15.47 -14.30 -4.60
N VAL A 798 -15.85 -13.59 -5.65
CA VAL A 798 -17.20 -13.61 -6.21
C VAL A 798 -17.21 -14.63 -7.35
N CYS A 799 -17.81 -15.80 -7.12
CA CYS A 799 -17.92 -16.86 -8.11
C CYS A 799 -19.27 -16.78 -8.84
N SER A 800 -19.23 -16.60 -10.15
CA SER A 800 -20.43 -16.62 -10.98
C SER A 800 -21.15 -17.98 -10.89
N THR A 801 -22.48 -18.01 -10.92
CA THR A 801 -23.27 -19.27 -10.80
C THR A 801 -24.00 -19.67 -12.09
N GLY A 802 -23.67 -19.01 -13.20
CA GLY A 802 -24.37 -19.17 -14.49
C GLY A 802 -25.49 -18.16 -14.66
N ARG A 803 -26.21 -18.22 -15.80
CA ARG A 803 -27.22 -17.21 -16.17
C ARG A 803 -28.35 -17.16 -15.14
N GLY A 804 -28.61 -15.97 -14.58
CA GLY A 804 -29.78 -15.66 -13.75
C GLY A 804 -29.66 -15.98 -12.27
N ASN A 805 -28.64 -16.72 -11.82
CA ASN A 805 -28.41 -16.99 -10.41
C ASN A 805 -27.50 -15.93 -9.78
N PRO A 806 -27.77 -15.50 -8.53
CA PRO A 806 -26.89 -14.56 -7.83
C PRO A 806 -25.52 -15.20 -7.59
N PRO A 807 -24.43 -14.43 -7.74
CA PRO A 807 -23.08 -14.97 -7.59
C PRO A 807 -22.85 -15.51 -6.17
N ALA A 808 -22.07 -16.58 -6.09
CA ALA A 808 -21.71 -17.23 -4.84
C ALA A 808 -20.42 -16.62 -4.28
N LEU A 809 -20.46 -16.18 -3.03
CA LEU A 809 -19.27 -15.75 -2.29
C LEU A 809 -18.54 -16.98 -1.72
N LYS A 810 -17.26 -17.13 -2.06
CA LYS A 810 -16.41 -18.23 -1.59
C LYS A 810 -15.05 -17.71 -1.17
N SER A 811 -14.44 -18.26 -0.11
CA SER A 811 -13.15 -17.78 0.40
C SER A 811 -12.16 -18.89 0.76
N TRP A 812 -10.87 -18.54 0.72
CA TRP A 812 -9.78 -19.41 1.20
C TRP A 812 -9.81 -19.60 2.71
N TRP A 813 -10.12 -18.53 3.45
CA TRP A 813 -10.22 -18.50 4.91
C TRP A 813 -11.61 -18.03 5.33
N PRO A 814 -12.10 -18.40 6.53
CA PRO A 814 -13.42 -17.97 6.97
C PRO A 814 -13.50 -16.45 7.10
N LEU A 815 -14.66 -15.89 6.80
CA LEU A 815 -14.93 -14.46 7.04
C LEU A 815 -14.70 -14.12 8.52
N ALA A 816 -14.13 -12.95 8.80
CA ALA A 816 -13.74 -12.53 10.14
C ALA A 816 -14.90 -12.65 11.15
N ASP A 817 -16.04 -12.06 10.84
CA ASP A 817 -17.28 -12.17 11.64
C ASP A 817 -17.75 -13.60 11.92
N LEU A 818 -17.53 -14.49 10.95
CA LEU A 818 -17.94 -15.89 11.07
C LEU A 818 -16.97 -16.68 11.94
N PHE A 819 -15.68 -16.40 11.80
CA PHE A 819 -14.66 -16.97 12.67
C PHE A 819 -14.86 -16.52 14.12
N ASP A 820 -15.14 -15.23 14.33
CA ASP A 820 -15.34 -14.63 15.65
C ASP A 820 -16.53 -15.23 16.41
N LYS A 821 -17.66 -15.44 15.72
CA LYS A 821 -18.85 -16.07 16.32
C LYS A 821 -18.71 -17.59 16.51
N GLY A 822 -17.72 -18.20 15.86
CA GLY A 822 -17.55 -19.65 15.78
C GLY A 822 -16.46 -20.15 16.72
N GLU A 823 -15.20 -20.02 16.30
CA GLU A 823 -14.03 -20.69 16.89
C GLU A 823 -13.06 -19.71 17.56
N ASN A 824 -13.40 -18.43 17.74
CA ASN A 824 -12.52 -17.43 18.36
C ASN A 824 -12.82 -17.23 19.86
N PRO A 825 -11.92 -17.60 20.77
CA PRO A 825 -12.11 -17.34 22.19
C PRO A 825 -11.68 -15.94 22.65
N GLY A 826 -11.39 -15.01 21.73
CA GLY A 826 -10.84 -13.69 22.00
C GLY A 826 -9.31 -13.61 21.87
N ARG A 827 -8.65 -14.72 21.53
CA ARG A 827 -7.21 -14.82 21.29
C ARG A 827 -6.90 -15.94 20.31
N TRP A 828 -5.70 -15.92 19.73
CA TRP A 828 -5.16 -17.04 18.96
C TRP A 828 -4.63 -18.15 19.88
N THR A 829 -4.93 -19.42 19.57
CA THR A 829 -4.54 -20.59 20.39
C THR A 829 -3.88 -21.70 19.58
N HIS A 830 -3.22 -22.65 20.27
CA HIS A 830 -2.59 -23.83 19.65
C HIS A 830 -3.58 -24.64 18.78
N HIS A 831 -4.82 -24.79 19.23
CA HIS A 831 -5.91 -25.44 18.50
C HIS A 831 -6.19 -24.76 17.14
N GLN A 832 -6.29 -23.43 17.14
CA GLN A 832 -6.55 -22.66 15.93
C GLN A 832 -5.34 -22.67 15.00
N GLU A 833 -4.12 -22.61 15.54
CA GLU A 833 -2.90 -22.71 14.72
C GLU A 833 -2.78 -24.07 14.03
N ALA A 834 -3.06 -25.17 14.73
CA ALA A 834 -3.08 -26.49 14.11
C ALA A 834 -4.13 -26.57 13.00
N TRP A 835 -5.36 -26.10 13.25
CA TRP A 835 -6.40 -26.04 12.23
C TRP A 835 -5.99 -25.20 11.01
N TYR A 836 -5.34 -24.06 11.24
CA TYR A 836 -4.82 -23.20 10.18
C TYR A 836 -3.74 -23.92 9.35
N ARG A 837 -2.77 -24.56 10.01
CA ARG A 837 -1.68 -25.32 9.37
C ARG A 837 -2.21 -26.50 8.56
N ASP A 838 -3.10 -27.31 9.12
CA ASP A 838 -3.72 -28.45 8.43
C ASP A 838 -4.44 -27.99 7.16
N ARG A 839 -5.16 -26.87 7.23
CA ARG A 839 -5.82 -26.29 6.06
C ARG A 839 -4.82 -25.75 5.04
N LEU A 840 -3.80 -25.02 5.49
CA LEU A 840 -2.77 -24.46 4.62
C LEU A 840 -2.06 -25.58 3.84
N GLU A 841 -1.68 -26.66 4.52
CA GLU A 841 -1.09 -27.85 3.92
C GLU A 841 -2.01 -28.44 2.85
N ALA A 842 -3.29 -28.66 3.18
CA ALA A 842 -4.26 -29.17 2.21
C ALA A 842 -4.44 -28.26 0.98
N ILE A 843 -4.32 -26.94 1.13
CA ILE A 843 -4.33 -25.98 0.01
C ILE A 843 -3.04 -26.14 -0.82
N MET A 844 -1.88 -26.21 -0.17
CA MET A 844 -0.58 -26.34 -0.84
C MET A 844 -0.46 -27.64 -1.63
N GLU A 845 -1.06 -28.72 -1.12
CA GLU A 845 -1.13 -30.02 -1.80
C GLU A 845 -2.20 -30.07 -2.92
N GLY A 846 -2.99 -29.00 -3.09
CA GLY A 846 -4.08 -28.94 -4.08
C GLY A 846 -5.31 -29.78 -3.72
N LYS A 847 -5.43 -30.23 -2.46
CA LYS A 847 -6.55 -31.05 -1.95
C LYS A 847 -7.72 -30.20 -1.45
N ALA A 848 -7.53 -28.90 -1.22
CA ALA A 848 -8.55 -28.00 -0.71
C ALA A 848 -9.11 -27.06 -1.79
N GLN A 849 -10.38 -26.69 -1.65
CA GLN A 849 -11.09 -25.68 -2.45
C GLN A 849 -11.63 -24.57 -1.56
N LEU A 850 -12.05 -23.46 -2.17
CA LEU A 850 -12.72 -22.37 -1.45
C LEU A 850 -14.06 -22.84 -0.92
N TYR A 851 -14.44 -22.28 0.23
CA TYR A 851 -15.68 -22.60 0.91
C TYR A 851 -16.65 -21.43 0.87
N SER A 852 -17.94 -21.74 0.73
CA SER A 852 -19.00 -20.74 0.89
C SER A 852 -19.20 -20.40 2.37
N VAL A 853 -19.93 -19.31 2.64
CA VAL A 853 -20.34 -18.94 4.01
C VAL A 853 -21.07 -20.10 4.72
N ARG A 854 -21.87 -20.88 3.98
CA ARG A 854 -22.58 -22.05 4.52
C ARG A 854 -21.62 -23.16 4.90
N ASP A 855 -20.64 -23.44 4.05
CA ASP A 855 -19.63 -24.47 4.31
C ASP A 855 -18.79 -24.09 5.53
N TRP A 856 -18.41 -22.82 5.64
CA TRP A 856 -17.68 -22.31 6.81
C TRP A 856 -18.47 -22.44 8.10
N ARG A 857 -19.76 -22.05 8.11
CA ARG A 857 -20.65 -22.26 9.28
C ARG A 857 -20.72 -23.72 9.71
N SER A 858 -20.68 -24.64 8.75
CA SER A 858 -20.74 -26.07 9.06
C SER A 858 -19.46 -26.58 9.73
N LYS A 859 -18.31 -25.94 9.43
CA LYS A 859 -16.96 -26.31 9.89
C LYS A 859 -16.52 -25.58 11.16
N LEU A 860 -16.96 -24.34 11.37
CA LEU A 860 -16.62 -23.50 12.52
C LEU A 860 -17.69 -23.58 13.62
N ARG A 861 -17.88 -24.77 14.19
CA ARG A 861 -18.90 -24.97 15.23
C ARG A 861 -18.33 -24.64 16.61
N GLY A 862 -18.65 -23.42 17.06
CA GLY A 862 -18.46 -23.01 18.45
C GLY A 862 -19.22 -23.92 19.42
N ARG A 863 -18.70 -24.04 20.65
CA ARG A 863 -19.32 -24.82 21.72
C ARG A 863 -20.04 -23.91 22.71
N GLN A 864 -21.26 -24.28 23.05
CA GLN A 864 -22.07 -23.55 24.03
C GLN A 864 -21.34 -23.41 25.38
N ASP A 865 -20.62 -24.45 25.80
CA ASP A 865 -19.85 -24.47 27.04
C ASP A 865 -18.76 -23.39 27.07
N THR A 866 -17.98 -23.25 25.98
CA THR A 866 -16.92 -22.23 25.87
C THR A 866 -17.52 -20.82 25.93
N ASN A 867 -18.62 -20.60 25.20
CA ASN A 867 -19.30 -19.30 25.17
C ASN A 867 -19.86 -18.93 26.56
N ARG A 868 -20.38 -19.92 27.31
CA ARG A 868 -20.86 -19.72 28.69
C ARG A 868 -19.74 -19.28 29.61
N ILE A 869 -18.59 -19.97 29.57
CA ILE A 869 -17.44 -19.61 30.41
C ILE A 869 -16.95 -18.19 30.08
N GLN A 870 -16.84 -17.83 28.80
CA GLN A 870 -16.42 -16.48 28.41
C GLN A 870 -17.37 -15.40 28.88
N GLN A 871 -18.69 -15.62 28.73
CA GLN A 871 -19.69 -14.68 29.24
C GLN A 871 -19.61 -14.52 30.76
N HIS A 872 -19.35 -15.63 31.48
CA HIS A 872 -19.19 -15.59 32.92
C HIS A 872 -17.88 -14.89 33.35
N GLN A 873 -16.79 -15.17 32.64
CA GLN A 873 -15.49 -14.54 32.83
C GLN A 873 -15.59 -13.03 32.65
N GLU A 874 -16.25 -12.57 31.58
CA GLU A 874 -16.43 -11.15 31.29
C GLU A 874 -17.22 -10.44 32.39
N GLN A 875 -18.36 -11.00 32.80
CA GLN A 875 -19.18 -10.43 33.88
C GLN A 875 -18.43 -10.33 35.22
N SER A 876 -17.64 -11.36 35.53
CA SER A 876 -16.85 -11.40 36.77
C SER A 876 -15.69 -10.41 36.72
N SER A 877 -15.06 -10.26 35.55
CA SER A 877 -14.02 -9.25 35.32
C SER A 877 -14.58 -7.83 35.39
N GLU A 878 -15.75 -7.56 34.83
CA GLU A 878 -16.43 -6.26 34.95
C GLU A 878 -16.69 -5.89 36.42
N ALA A 879 -17.26 -6.83 37.20
CA ALA A 879 -17.52 -6.63 38.62
C ALA A 879 -16.22 -6.35 39.41
N PHE A 880 -15.17 -7.13 39.13
CA PHE A 880 -13.85 -6.93 39.74
C PHE A 880 -13.28 -5.55 39.43
N LEU A 881 -13.30 -5.12 38.16
CA LEU A 881 -12.80 -3.80 37.76
C LEU A 881 -13.56 -2.67 38.44
N GLN A 882 -14.89 -2.77 38.55
CA GLN A 882 -15.70 -1.76 39.26
C GLN A 882 -15.27 -1.60 40.72
N ILE A 883 -15.05 -2.71 41.42
CA ILE A 883 -14.62 -2.69 42.82
C ILE A 883 -13.20 -2.10 42.95
N GLN A 884 -12.26 -2.49 42.08
CA GLN A 884 -10.89 -1.97 42.16
C GLN A 884 -10.79 -0.48 41.79
N VAL A 885 -11.55 -0.02 40.80
CA VAL A 885 -11.62 1.41 40.44
C VAL A 885 -12.20 2.23 41.59
N GLN A 886 -13.27 1.74 42.24
CA GLN A 886 -13.83 2.39 43.44
C GLN A 886 -12.82 2.47 44.59
N ARG A 887 -12.08 1.39 44.86
CA ARG A 887 -11.04 1.35 45.91
C ARG A 887 -9.88 2.32 45.62
N ASN A 888 -9.48 2.45 44.35
CA ASN A 888 -8.41 3.37 43.93
C ASN A 888 -8.83 4.85 44.00
N LEU A 889 -10.12 5.16 43.90
CA LEU A 889 -10.65 6.53 44.01
C LEU A 889 -10.81 7.02 45.46
N GLY A 890 -10.47 6.21 46.47
CA GLY A 890 -10.37 6.65 47.87
C GLY A 890 -11.70 7.02 48.52
N PHE A 891 -12.69 6.12 48.47
CA PHE A 891 -13.88 6.16 49.34
C PHE A 891 -13.73 5.27 50.56
#